data_AF-A0A0G4IYP5-F1
#
_entry.id   AF-A0A0G4IYP5-F1
#
_cell.length_a   1.000
_cell.length_b   1.000
_cell.length_c   1.000
_cell.angle_alpha   90.00
_cell.angle_beta   90.00
_cell.angle_gamma   90.00
#
_symmetry.space_group_name_H-M   'P 1'
#
loop_
_entity.id
_entity.type
_entity.pdbx_description
1 polymer ?
#
loop_
_entity_poly.entity_id
_entity_poly.type
_entity_poly.pdbx_seq_one_letter_code
_entity_poly.pdbx_strand_id
1 'polypeptide(L)'
;MASTRLPSPVALVLVAALLASPATGGDAIRRMVDVLRSGLPTRDQAYWPSWAFPPARWARDAGIYESFVHFNFRGGPAQAAARNLLAIPDSNAFTTLFVAQLLAESVEFDDGEGASNFLQIDATIKDSVVALMRYKDKNTKTPWTSRISFWRQTPNPSNSTTFSSRPPNLSVPLGSLDNAIVHVDAFLKMAGLDHTATGEMSEVLQMIMTVFGIPPDFDDTAAALGLGAILHRLRDRLPLSANAWESGIGDIGGTLRDFVRCAYSPFAADDDDGLNVIDPRTYFWMHPYVKALNGTSKRHQRPTRFITTWIQTLADVRRWAQFHVAMPFATNNVDVSVVADALFGIVSGLVDDPDRFAPFFDDDLQALVLDSSSLIAYVVNNDLVAKYGTVVLLYYPSWVTFYWFVSRTTNLLGSRRAQTAIARFPVLSGIAHDLTTAMSGPATDKFVKSAHVQKNVVTWSDFLGNADRNVFGIPVKRDEDRVFSTGLAVATLLNVYATARDGSSTTTLHWREDTPHIVRQLVQKAARWLQKVDKHSPLQNAFFSASVKGSTVPTDFPVNFLRLLNGTDVACTPLAVTLADAASISIGVRGIMPDDAFREQVAHPCATPSSSTPAQRSFQMNDSAFPYWSSRALTAAIVINVLTKVSALSS
;
A
#
# COMPACT_ATOMS: atom_id res chain seq x y z
N MET A 1 41.89 -30.51 -3.34
CA MET A 1 40.63 -30.74 -4.08
C MET A 1 39.77 -29.49 -3.93
N ALA A 2 39.73 -28.69 -4.99
CA ALA A 2 39.02 -27.40 -5.01
C ALA A 2 37.52 -27.65 -5.12
N SER A 3 36.78 -27.28 -4.07
CA SER A 3 35.33 -27.10 -4.11
C SER A 3 35.04 -25.91 -5.01
N THR A 4 34.64 -26.18 -6.24
CA THR A 4 34.11 -25.18 -7.17
C THR A 4 32.79 -24.65 -6.61
N ARG A 5 32.89 -23.58 -5.82
CA ARG A 5 31.75 -22.77 -5.38
C ARG A 5 31.21 -22.05 -6.61
N LEU A 6 29.99 -22.40 -7.04
CA LEU A 6 29.27 -21.64 -8.06
C LEU A 6 29.00 -20.22 -7.52
N PRO A 7 29.19 -19.17 -8.33
CA PRO A 7 28.90 -17.80 -7.92
C PRO A 7 27.39 -17.61 -7.73
N SER A 8 27.01 -16.94 -6.63
CA SER A 8 25.64 -16.77 -6.16
C SER A 8 24.60 -16.10 -7.10
N PRO A 9 24.93 -15.33 -8.16
CA PRO A 9 23.93 -14.89 -9.15
C PRO A 9 23.26 -16.06 -9.86
N VAL A 10 24.01 -17.16 -10.01
CA VAL A 10 23.52 -18.43 -10.54
C VAL A 10 22.39 -18.96 -9.67
N ALA A 11 22.30 -18.63 -8.37
CA ALA A 11 21.23 -19.14 -7.51
C ALA A 11 19.87 -18.43 -7.69
N LEU A 12 19.83 -17.12 -7.96
CA LEU A 12 18.56 -16.42 -8.26
C LEU A 12 18.08 -16.76 -9.68
N VAL A 13 19.03 -16.87 -10.62
CA VAL A 13 18.81 -17.37 -11.98
C VAL A 13 18.43 -18.86 -11.98
N LEU A 14 19.03 -19.69 -11.11
CA LEU A 14 18.65 -21.09 -10.91
C LEU A 14 17.29 -21.19 -10.23
N VAL A 15 16.95 -20.35 -9.26
CA VAL A 15 15.60 -20.33 -8.67
C VAL A 15 14.58 -19.92 -9.73
N ALA A 16 14.85 -18.90 -10.55
CA ALA A 16 14.00 -18.54 -11.69
C ALA A 16 13.89 -19.68 -12.73
N ALA A 17 15.01 -20.34 -13.07
CA ALA A 17 15.05 -21.46 -14.01
C ALA A 17 14.42 -22.76 -13.45
N LEU A 18 14.47 -22.99 -12.13
CA LEU A 18 13.85 -24.13 -11.46
C LEU A 18 12.36 -23.87 -11.22
N LEU A 19 11.93 -22.62 -10.96
CA LEU A 19 10.53 -22.21 -10.94
C LEU A 19 9.86 -22.34 -12.32
N ALA A 20 10.64 -22.23 -13.39
CA ALA A 20 10.22 -22.55 -14.76
C ALA A 20 10.20 -24.06 -15.08
N SER A 21 10.74 -24.91 -14.20
CA SER A 21 10.80 -26.36 -14.39
C SER A 21 9.73 -27.07 -13.54
N PRO A 22 8.70 -27.69 -14.14
CA PRO A 22 7.60 -28.36 -13.42
C PRO A 22 8.02 -29.60 -12.60
N ALA A 23 9.30 -30.02 -12.67
CA ALA A 23 9.80 -31.25 -12.06
C ALA A 23 10.50 -31.05 -10.69
N THR A 24 10.64 -29.83 -10.18
CA THR A 24 11.37 -29.61 -8.91
C THR A 24 10.48 -29.67 -7.67
N GLY A 25 10.82 -30.57 -6.74
CA GLY A 25 10.15 -30.70 -5.44
C GLY A 25 10.58 -29.61 -4.44
N GLY A 26 9.69 -29.22 -3.53
CA GLY A 26 9.93 -28.15 -2.53
C GLY A 26 11.13 -28.39 -1.61
N ASP A 27 11.53 -29.63 -1.38
CA ASP A 27 12.71 -29.98 -0.56
C ASP A 27 14.05 -29.68 -1.24
N ALA A 28 14.09 -29.63 -2.58
CA ALA A 28 15.27 -29.20 -3.32
C ALA A 28 15.47 -27.69 -3.18
N ILE A 29 14.37 -26.93 -3.25
CA ILE A 29 14.37 -25.47 -3.04
C ILE A 29 14.78 -25.13 -1.61
N ARG A 30 14.24 -25.81 -0.59
CA ARG A 30 14.64 -25.62 0.82
C ARG A 30 16.13 -25.87 1.02
N ARG A 31 16.65 -27.01 0.57
CA ARG A 31 18.09 -27.34 0.69
C ARG A 31 18.97 -26.30 0.02
N MET A 32 18.56 -25.76 -1.13
CA MET A 32 19.32 -24.72 -1.81
C MET A 32 19.27 -23.37 -1.07
N VAL A 33 18.10 -22.98 -0.55
CA VAL A 33 17.97 -21.78 0.31
C VAL A 33 18.79 -21.93 1.59
N ASP A 34 18.84 -23.12 2.18
CA ASP A 34 19.65 -23.39 3.38
C ASP A 34 21.16 -23.33 3.06
N VAL A 35 21.58 -23.77 1.88
CA VAL A 35 22.96 -23.59 1.38
C VAL A 35 23.28 -22.10 1.17
N LEU A 36 22.35 -21.31 0.62
CA LEU A 36 22.52 -19.86 0.48
C LEU A 36 22.57 -19.14 1.83
N ARG A 37 21.74 -19.55 2.80
CA ARG A 37 21.67 -18.96 4.14
C ARG A 37 22.88 -19.33 5.00
N SER A 38 23.37 -20.55 4.90
CA SER A 38 24.56 -21.01 5.66
C SER A 38 25.88 -20.39 5.18
N GLY A 39 25.90 -19.76 4.01
CA GLY A 39 27.03 -18.97 3.51
C GLY A 39 27.08 -17.52 4.02
N LEU A 40 26.05 -17.03 4.73
CA LEU A 40 25.97 -15.65 5.23
C LEU A 40 26.50 -15.58 6.67
N PRO A 41 27.59 -14.83 6.96
CA PRO A 41 28.14 -14.74 8.30
C PRO A 41 27.18 -14.01 9.25
N THR A 42 26.94 -14.63 10.41
CA THR A 42 26.16 -14.06 11.51
C THR A 42 27.10 -13.38 12.51
N ARG A 43 26.95 -12.05 12.65
CA ARG A 43 27.56 -11.15 13.67
C ARG A 43 28.99 -10.59 13.47
N ASP A 44 29.11 -9.38 14.04
CA ASP A 44 30.12 -8.30 14.19
C ASP A 44 31.27 -8.05 13.18
N GLN A 45 30.97 -7.49 11.99
CA GLN A 45 31.92 -6.75 11.14
C GLN A 45 31.26 -5.57 10.40
N ALA A 46 32.02 -4.50 10.18
CA ALA A 46 31.61 -3.27 9.50
C ALA A 46 31.26 -3.51 8.01
N TYR A 47 30.40 -2.63 7.48
CA TYR A 47 29.86 -2.56 6.12
C TYR A 47 30.93 -2.85 5.02
N TRP A 48 30.62 -3.69 4.02
CA TRP A 48 31.54 -4.08 2.92
C TRP A 48 31.03 -3.59 1.52
N PRO A 49 31.91 -3.54 0.49
CA PRO A 49 31.78 -2.85 -0.79
C PRO A 49 30.74 -3.47 -1.74
N SER A 50 30.30 -2.64 -2.68
CA SER A 50 29.17 -2.84 -3.60
C SER A 50 29.20 -4.10 -4.47
N TRP A 51 30.29 -4.83 -4.61
CA TRP A 51 30.41 -5.91 -5.61
C TRP A 51 30.01 -7.32 -5.13
N ALA A 52 29.58 -7.52 -3.89
CA ALA A 52 29.20 -8.84 -3.35
C ALA A 52 27.67 -9.05 -3.29
N PHE A 53 27.18 -10.17 -3.85
CA PHE A 53 25.78 -10.62 -3.75
C PHE A 53 25.68 -12.11 -3.37
N PRO A 54 24.76 -12.52 -2.46
CA PRO A 54 23.98 -11.66 -1.56
C PRO A 54 24.88 -10.86 -0.63
N PRO A 55 24.43 -9.69 -0.14
CA PRO A 55 25.22 -8.94 0.82
C PRO A 55 25.39 -9.77 2.10
N ALA A 56 26.59 -9.76 2.68
CA ALA A 56 26.84 -10.44 3.95
C ALA A 56 25.96 -9.90 5.10
N ARG A 57 25.44 -8.66 4.94
CA ARG A 57 24.46 -8.02 5.84
C ARG A 57 23.49 -7.16 5.06
N TRP A 58 22.22 -7.24 5.43
CA TRP A 58 21.18 -6.34 4.95
C TRP A 58 21.19 -5.03 5.74
N ALA A 59 20.92 -3.91 5.06
CA ALA A 59 20.67 -2.63 5.71
C ALA A 59 19.43 -2.74 6.60
N ARG A 60 19.50 -2.16 7.80
CA ARG A 60 18.43 -2.08 8.79
C ARG A 60 18.48 -0.71 9.44
N ASP A 61 17.32 -0.09 9.63
CA ASP A 61 17.20 1.16 10.35
C ASP A 61 16.68 0.93 11.77
N ALA A 62 17.42 1.44 12.77
CA ALA A 62 16.98 1.37 14.17
C ALA A 62 15.67 2.15 14.37
N GLY A 63 14.73 1.55 15.11
CA GLY A 63 13.39 2.09 15.35
C GLY A 63 12.35 1.73 14.28
N ILE A 64 12.76 1.10 13.17
CA ILE A 64 11.86 0.65 12.09
C ILE A 64 11.53 -0.84 12.28
N TYR A 65 10.25 -1.19 12.13
CA TYR A 65 9.79 -2.58 12.20
C TYR A 65 10.15 -3.36 10.93
N GLU A 66 10.47 -4.65 11.09
CA GLU A 66 10.87 -5.50 9.98
C GLU A 66 9.75 -5.65 8.94
N SER A 67 10.11 -5.43 7.68
CA SER A 67 9.30 -5.70 6.50
C SER A 67 10.16 -6.47 5.49
N PHE A 68 9.50 -7.22 4.62
CA PHE A 68 10.17 -8.02 3.60
C PHE A 68 9.49 -7.88 2.25
N VAL A 69 10.28 -7.69 1.20
CA VAL A 69 9.82 -7.82 -0.18
C VAL A 69 9.82 -9.30 -0.55
N HIS A 70 8.66 -9.79 -0.91
CA HIS A 70 8.42 -11.12 -1.45
C HIS A 70 7.92 -10.99 -2.89
N PHE A 71 7.85 -12.13 -3.59
CA PHE A 71 7.21 -12.21 -4.90
C PHE A 71 6.07 -13.21 -4.84
N ASN A 72 4.89 -12.80 -5.28
CA ASN A 72 3.73 -13.66 -5.31
C ASN A 72 3.80 -14.59 -6.53
N PHE A 73 4.45 -15.73 -6.38
CA PHE A 73 4.41 -16.81 -7.36
C PHE A 73 3.14 -17.62 -7.17
N ARG A 74 2.27 -17.68 -8.19
CA ARG A 74 1.15 -18.63 -8.21
C ARG A 74 1.65 -19.98 -8.72
N GLY A 75 1.29 -21.08 -8.06
CA GLY A 75 1.58 -22.39 -8.64
C GLY A 75 1.59 -23.55 -7.66
N GLY A 76 2.41 -24.54 -8.00
CA GLY A 76 2.62 -25.76 -7.22
C GLY A 76 3.37 -25.53 -5.91
N PRO A 77 3.70 -26.61 -5.17
CA PRO A 77 4.43 -26.53 -3.92
C PRO A 77 5.79 -25.80 -3.99
N ALA A 78 6.45 -25.84 -5.15
CA ALA A 78 7.71 -25.13 -5.39
C ALA A 78 7.53 -23.60 -5.36
N GLN A 79 6.51 -23.09 -6.05
CA GLN A 79 6.15 -21.66 -6.07
C GLN A 79 5.74 -21.18 -4.68
N ALA A 80 4.92 -21.96 -3.97
CA ALA A 80 4.55 -21.66 -2.58
C ALA A 80 5.77 -21.64 -1.64
N ALA A 81 6.70 -22.60 -1.79
CA ALA A 81 7.94 -22.60 -1.03
C ALA A 81 8.81 -21.37 -1.37
N ALA A 82 8.94 -21.03 -2.65
CA ALA A 82 9.71 -19.86 -3.07
C ALA A 82 9.13 -18.55 -2.52
N ARG A 83 7.81 -18.37 -2.58
CA ARG A 83 7.10 -17.22 -1.97
C ARG A 83 7.44 -17.05 -0.49
N ASN A 84 7.56 -18.17 0.23
CA ASN A 84 7.82 -18.16 1.68
C ASN A 84 9.30 -18.07 2.05
N LEU A 85 10.20 -18.57 1.20
CA LEU A 85 11.63 -18.66 1.47
C LEU A 85 12.43 -17.49 0.90
N LEU A 86 12.00 -16.95 -0.25
CA LEU A 86 12.58 -15.78 -0.87
C LEU A 86 11.95 -14.52 -0.27
N ALA A 87 12.73 -13.86 0.58
CA ALA A 87 12.35 -12.65 1.27
C ALA A 87 13.56 -11.71 1.29
N ILE A 88 13.38 -10.48 0.84
CA ILE A 88 14.42 -9.45 0.85
C ILE A 88 14.06 -8.46 1.95
N PRO A 89 14.88 -8.32 3.02
CA PRO A 89 14.58 -7.37 4.09
C PRO A 89 14.44 -5.95 3.54
N ASP A 90 13.46 -5.22 4.03
CA ASP A 90 13.16 -3.85 3.65
C ASP A 90 13.00 -2.97 4.88
N SER A 91 13.43 -1.71 4.77
CA SER A 91 13.33 -0.69 5.83
C SER A 91 12.52 0.49 5.29
N ASN A 92 11.19 0.33 5.31
CA ASN A 92 10.23 1.36 4.90
C ASN A 92 9.54 2.01 6.11
N ALA A 93 9.12 3.27 5.93
CA ALA A 93 8.33 4.00 6.93
C ALA A 93 6.94 3.38 7.09
N PHE A 94 6.34 2.98 5.97
CA PHE A 94 4.97 2.51 5.84
C PHE A 94 4.55 1.45 6.88
N THR A 95 5.30 0.35 6.98
CA THR A 95 5.00 -0.72 7.95
C THR A 95 5.07 -0.22 9.39
N THR A 96 6.07 0.63 9.68
CA THR A 96 6.30 1.16 11.02
C THR A 96 5.19 2.12 11.43
N LEU A 97 4.66 2.92 10.50
CA LEU A 97 3.53 3.80 10.74
C LEU A 97 2.29 3.03 11.23
N PHE A 98 1.90 1.96 10.53
CA PHE A 98 0.74 1.17 10.95
C PHE A 98 0.95 0.39 12.23
N VAL A 99 2.15 -0.18 12.44
CA VAL A 99 2.46 -0.86 13.72
C VAL A 99 2.37 0.13 14.88
N ALA A 100 2.97 1.32 14.76
CA ALA A 100 2.92 2.35 15.79
C ALA A 100 1.48 2.80 16.07
N GLN A 101 0.67 3.03 15.03
CA GLN A 101 -0.75 3.38 15.18
C GLN A 101 -1.53 2.29 15.92
N LEU A 102 -1.39 1.03 15.53
CA LEU A 102 -2.11 -0.09 16.15
C LEU A 102 -1.71 -0.29 17.62
N LEU A 103 -0.43 -0.13 17.95
CA LEU A 103 0.05 -0.19 19.33
C LEU A 103 -0.47 0.99 20.16
N ALA A 104 -0.46 2.21 19.62
CA ALA A 104 -1.01 3.39 20.28
C ALA A 104 -2.53 3.25 20.51
N GLU A 105 -3.28 2.80 19.51
CA GLU A 105 -4.71 2.50 19.65
C GLU A 105 -4.98 1.38 20.68
N SER A 106 -4.07 0.40 20.81
CA SER A 106 -4.21 -0.65 21.82
C SER A 106 -4.13 -0.08 23.23
N VAL A 107 -3.26 0.93 23.44
CA VAL A 107 -3.14 1.61 24.73
C VAL A 107 -4.46 2.24 25.14
N GLU A 108 -5.24 2.82 24.23
CA GLU A 108 -6.54 3.44 24.56
C GLU A 108 -7.48 2.52 25.34
N PHE A 109 -7.49 1.22 25.03
CA PHE A 109 -8.42 0.23 25.59
C PHE A 109 -7.80 -0.67 26.67
N ASP A 110 -6.54 -0.45 27.02
CA ASP A 110 -5.87 -1.19 28.09
C ASP A 110 -6.28 -0.62 29.47
N ASP A 111 -6.65 -1.50 30.40
CA ASP A 111 -7.30 -1.19 31.67
C ASP A 111 -6.35 -0.78 32.80
N GLY A 112 -5.04 -0.81 32.55
CA GLY A 112 -4.07 -0.27 33.50
C GLY A 112 -3.45 -1.29 34.45
N GLU A 113 -3.91 -2.55 34.48
CA GLU A 113 -3.33 -3.57 35.38
C GLU A 113 -1.86 -3.89 35.07
N GLY A 114 -1.33 -3.38 33.95
CA GLY A 114 0.09 -3.41 33.58
C GLY A 114 0.77 -2.03 33.50
N ALA A 115 0.65 -1.15 34.51
CA ALA A 115 1.25 0.21 34.48
C ALA A 115 2.75 0.27 34.07
N SER A 116 3.53 -0.78 34.34
CA SER A 116 4.93 -0.92 33.88
C SER A 116 5.08 -1.19 32.37
N ASN A 117 4.04 -1.69 31.71
CA ASN A 117 4.02 -1.96 30.27
C ASN A 117 3.82 -0.68 29.44
N PHE A 118 3.11 0.35 29.95
CA PHE A 118 2.90 1.58 29.18
C PHE A 118 4.18 2.37 28.96
N LEU A 119 5.06 2.47 29.96
CA LEU A 119 6.35 3.14 29.78
C LEU A 119 7.22 2.44 28.73
N GLN A 120 7.16 1.11 28.66
CA GLN A 120 7.89 0.34 27.65
C GLN A 120 7.24 0.47 26.26
N ILE A 121 5.91 0.46 26.17
CA ILE A 121 5.19 0.69 24.91
C ILE A 121 5.44 2.11 24.40
N ASP A 122 5.33 3.13 25.26
CA ASP A 122 5.60 4.52 24.91
C ASP A 122 7.06 4.73 24.47
N ALA A 123 8.03 4.13 25.17
CA ALA A 123 9.44 4.17 24.73
C ALA A 123 9.63 3.51 23.35
N THR A 124 8.95 2.38 23.10
CA THR A 124 9.01 1.68 21.81
C THR A 124 8.40 2.52 20.68
N ILE A 125 7.21 3.08 20.90
CA ILE A 125 6.54 3.95 19.92
C ILE A 125 7.38 5.21 19.67
N LYS A 126 7.94 5.82 20.72
CA LYS A 126 8.83 6.98 20.63
C LYS A 126 10.05 6.69 19.74
N ASP A 127 10.71 5.56 19.91
CA ASP A 127 11.85 5.18 19.07
C ASP A 127 11.45 5.05 17.59
N SER A 128 10.26 4.51 17.32
CA SER A 128 9.68 4.49 15.97
C SER A 128 9.36 5.87 15.43
N VAL A 129 8.74 6.75 16.23
CA VAL A 129 8.46 8.14 15.84
C VAL A 129 9.75 8.88 15.47
N VAL A 130 10.79 8.76 16.30
CA VAL A 130 12.11 9.37 16.03
C VAL A 130 12.72 8.82 14.74
N ALA A 131 12.59 7.52 14.48
CA ALA A 131 13.09 6.92 13.24
C ALA A 131 12.32 7.40 12.00
N LEU A 132 10.99 7.49 12.09
CA LEU A 132 10.10 7.97 11.01
C LEU A 132 10.43 9.40 10.57
N MET A 133 10.89 10.27 11.48
CA MET A 133 11.31 11.63 11.11
C MET A 133 12.47 11.67 10.10
N ARG A 134 13.23 10.58 9.95
CA ARG A 134 14.32 10.46 8.96
C ARG A 134 13.82 10.21 7.54
N TYR A 135 12.53 9.88 7.38
CA TYR A 135 11.87 9.58 6.10
C TYR A 135 11.13 10.79 5.51
N LYS A 136 11.21 11.95 6.16
CA LYS A 136 10.66 13.19 5.63
C LYS A 136 11.21 13.55 4.26
N ASP A 137 10.36 14.14 3.43
CA ASP A 137 10.75 14.64 2.11
C ASP A 137 11.74 15.82 2.20
N LYS A 138 12.93 15.63 1.67
CA LYS A 138 14.04 16.60 1.65
C LYS A 138 14.04 17.47 0.39
N ASN A 139 13.15 17.21 -0.57
CA ASN A 139 13.03 18.01 -1.81
C ASN A 139 12.15 19.26 -1.65
N THR A 140 11.66 19.54 -0.45
CA THR A 140 10.81 20.70 -0.19
C THR A 140 11.64 21.93 0.20
N LYS A 141 11.20 23.12 -0.23
CA LYS A 141 11.87 24.40 0.11
C LYS A 141 11.80 24.73 1.60
N THR A 142 10.83 24.14 2.31
CA THR A 142 10.65 24.26 3.75
C THR A 142 11.35 23.08 4.44
N PRO A 143 12.39 23.30 5.25
CA PRO A 143 13.09 22.21 5.96
C PRO A 143 12.21 21.42 6.95
N TRP A 144 10.92 21.78 7.05
CA TRP A 144 9.93 21.24 7.97
C TRP A 144 8.70 20.79 7.21
N THR A 145 8.80 19.88 6.24
CA THR A 145 7.59 19.27 5.67
C THR A 145 7.07 18.13 6.56
N SER A 146 5.76 17.88 6.49
CA SER A 146 5.11 16.70 7.08
C SER A 146 4.94 15.56 6.07
N ARG A 147 5.39 15.74 4.82
CA ARG A 147 5.43 14.67 3.80
C ARG A 147 6.41 13.58 4.22
N ILE A 148 5.96 12.33 4.15
CA ILE A 148 6.77 11.14 4.42
C ILE A 148 7.01 10.39 3.12
N SER A 149 8.25 9.93 2.93
CA SER A 149 8.62 9.03 1.84
C SER A 149 8.63 7.58 2.32
N PHE A 150 8.26 6.65 1.45
CA PHE A 150 8.28 5.22 1.74
C PHE A 150 9.68 4.72 2.18
N TRP A 151 10.72 5.05 1.42
CA TRP A 151 12.12 4.82 1.82
C TRP A 151 12.84 6.12 2.22
N ARG A 152 13.92 5.95 2.98
CA ARG A 152 14.78 7.06 3.37
C ARG A 152 15.44 7.68 2.13
N GLN A 153 15.29 8.99 2.00
CA GLN A 153 15.87 9.74 0.89
C GLN A 153 17.38 9.95 1.03
N THR A 154 18.12 9.73 -0.07
CA THR A 154 19.56 9.99 -0.21
C THR A 154 19.81 11.07 -1.28
N PRO A 155 20.90 11.85 -1.18
CA PRO A 155 21.25 12.83 -2.20
C PRO A 155 21.42 12.17 -3.56
N ASN A 156 20.87 12.78 -4.61
CA ASN A 156 21.03 12.31 -5.97
C ASN A 156 22.50 12.51 -6.41
N PRO A 157 23.16 11.49 -6.99
CA PRO A 157 24.57 11.59 -7.40
C PRO A 157 24.85 12.70 -8.42
N SER A 158 23.89 12.98 -9.29
CA SER A 158 23.98 13.99 -10.37
C SER A 158 23.59 15.39 -9.91
N ASN A 159 22.87 15.51 -8.78
CA ASN A 159 22.47 16.79 -8.19
C ASN A 159 22.30 16.65 -6.68
N SER A 160 23.29 17.12 -5.91
CA SER A 160 23.30 17.00 -4.44
C SER A 160 22.20 17.79 -3.73
N THR A 161 21.51 18.70 -4.43
CA THR A 161 20.36 19.45 -3.88
C THR A 161 19.04 18.74 -4.06
N THR A 162 19.00 17.69 -4.87
CA THR A 162 17.84 16.81 -5.07
C THR A 162 18.09 15.50 -4.36
N PHE A 163 17.04 14.92 -3.79
CA PHE A 163 17.08 13.67 -3.06
C PHE A 163 16.15 12.65 -3.71
N SER A 164 16.53 11.38 -3.74
CA SER A 164 15.68 10.30 -4.23
C SER A 164 15.51 9.21 -3.18
N SER A 165 14.38 8.50 -3.26
CA SER A 165 14.02 7.43 -2.34
C SER A 165 14.08 6.10 -3.07
N ARG A 166 14.85 5.13 -2.54
CA ARG A 166 15.00 3.79 -3.12
C ARG A 166 15.23 2.74 -2.02
N PRO A 167 14.79 1.49 -2.20
CA PRO A 167 15.02 0.39 -1.25
C PRO A 167 16.51 -0.02 -1.27
N PRO A 168 17.31 0.26 -0.24
CA PRO A 168 18.77 0.03 -0.30
C PRO A 168 19.12 -1.45 -0.50
N ASN A 169 18.33 -2.36 0.08
CA ASN A 169 18.53 -3.80 -0.01
C ASN A 169 18.11 -4.41 -1.35
N LEU A 170 17.44 -3.65 -2.22
CA LEU A 170 17.17 -4.04 -3.61
C LEU A 170 18.09 -3.26 -4.54
N SER A 171 18.16 -1.94 -4.38
CA SER A 171 18.82 -1.06 -5.33
C SER A 171 20.33 -1.24 -5.41
N VAL A 172 21.00 -1.48 -4.27
CA VAL A 172 22.46 -1.67 -4.26
C VAL A 172 22.84 -2.99 -4.93
N PRO A 173 22.27 -4.15 -4.54
CA PRO A 173 22.50 -5.41 -5.24
C PRO A 173 22.21 -5.38 -6.74
N LEU A 174 21.06 -4.82 -7.15
CA LEU A 174 20.64 -4.81 -8.55
C LEU A 174 21.53 -3.91 -9.40
N GLY A 175 21.94 -2.75 -8.89
CA GLY A 175 22.90 -1.89 -9.58
C GLY A 175 24.25 -2.58 -9.81
N SER A 176 24.71 -3.38 -8.85
CA SER A 176 25.96 -4.16 -9.01
C SER A 176 25.81 -5.32 -9.98
N LEU A 177 24.63 -5.94 -10.02
CA LEU A 177 24.32 -7.00 -10.98
C LEU A 177 24.24 -6.44 -12.41
N ASP A 178 23.61 -5.28 -12.60
CA ASP A 178 23.54 -4.60 -13.91
C ASP A 178 24.95 -4.30 -14.44
N ASN A 179 25.82 -3.72 -13.60
CA ASN A 179 27.22 -3.50 -13.95
C ASN A 179 27.96 -4.79 -14.33
N ALA A 180 27.73 -5.88 -13.60
CA ALA A 180 28.33 -7.17 -13.92
C ALA A 180 27.80 -7.75 -15.24
N ILE A 181 26.50 -7.61 -15.51
CA ILE A 181 25.86 -8.07 -16.76
C ILE A 181 26.40 -7.30 -17.95
N VAL A 182 26.61 -5.99 -17.84
CA VAL A 182 27.23 -5.18 -18.90
C VAL A 182 28.63 -5.70 -19.25
N HIS A 183 29.42 -6.10 -18.25
CA HIS A 183 30.74 -6.69 -18.49
C HIS A 183 30.67 -8.10 -19.11
N VAL A 184 29.70 -8.92 -18.71
CA VAL A 184 29.45 -10.24 -19.32
C VAL A 184 28.98 -10.09 -20.75
N ASP A 185 28.05 -9.16 -21.02
CA ASP A 185 27.54 -8.83 -22.35
C ASP A 185 28.68 -8.36 -23.28
N ALA A 186 29.53 -7.45 -22.81
CA ALA A 186 30.71 -7.01 -23.56
C ALA A 186 31.67 -8.16 -23.87
N PHE A 187 31.89 -9.07 -22.92
CA PHE A 187 32.71 -10.26 -23.14
C PHE A 187 32.09 -11.22 -24.17
N LEU A 188 30.78 -11.52 -24.06
CA LEU A 188 30.07 -12.38 -25.00
C LEU A 188 30.10 -11.78 -26.42
N LYS A 189 29.89 -10.47 -26.54
CA LYS A 189 30.05 -9.71 -27.80
C LYS A 189 31.45 -9.86 -28.38
N MET A 190 32.49 -9.63 -27.58
CA MET A 190 33.89 -9.80 -28.04
C MET A 190 34.23 -11.24 -28.43
N ALA A 191 33.63 -12.22 -27.77
CA ALA A 191 33.81 -13.63 -28.06
C ALA A 191 32.95 -14.13 -29.25
N GLY A 192 32.11 -13.28 -29.85
CA GLY A 192 31.20 -13.66 -30.92
C GLY A 192 30.07 -14.61 -30.47
N LEU A 193 29.74 -14.60 -29.18
CA LEU A 193 28.69 -15.42 -28.57
C LEU A 193 27.36 -14.66 -28.51
N ASP A 194 26.26 -15.41 -28.49
CA ASP A 194 24.93 -14.84 -28.29
C ASP A 194 24.83 -14.16 -26.91
N HIS A 195 24.36 -12.92 -26.92
CA HIS A 195 24.30 -12.00 -25.79
C HIS A 195 22.92 -11.33 -25.68
N THR A 196 21.93 -11.82 -26.45
CA THR A 196 20.56 -11.30 -26.43
C THR A 196 19.95 -11.38 -25.02
N ALA A 197 20.10 -12.51 -24.34
CA ALA A 197 19.62 -12.70 -22.98
C ALA A 197 20.29 -11.78 -21.94
N THR A 198 21.53 -11.34 -22.16
CA THR A 198 22.20 -10.38 -21.25
C THR A 198 21.71 -8.95 -21.47
N GLY A 199 21.43 -8.57 -22.73
CA GLY A 199 20.77 -7.31 -23.05
C GLY A 199 19.37 -7.20 -22.43
N GLU A 200 18.51 -8.20 -22.66
CA GLU A 200 17.15 -8.24 -22.10
C GLU A 200 17.17 -8.21 -20.56
N MET A 201 18.11 -8.92 -19.93
CA MET A 201 18.23 -8.93 -18.47
C MET A 201 18.70 -7.59 -17.91
N SER A 202 19.62 -6.89 -18.59
CA SER A 202 20.03 -5.53 -18.21
C SER A 202 18.86 -4.55 -18.31
N GLU A 203 18.07 -4.60 -19.39
CA GLU A 203 16.87 -3.77 -19.55
C GLU A 203 15.84 -4.00 -18.44
N VAL A 204 15.58 -5.26 -18.08
CA VAL A 204 14.68 -5.61 -16.97
C VAL A 204 15.22 -5.10 -15.62
N LEU A 205 16.52 -5.19 -15.38
CA LEU A 205 17.13 -4.68 -14.14
C LEU A 205 17.07 -3.15 -14.06
N GLN A 206 17.38 -2.45 -15.15
CA GLN A 206 17.27 -0.99 -15.22
C GLN A 206 15.82 -0.52 -15.04
N MET A 207 14.87 -1.25 -15.61
CA MET A 207 13.44 -1.03 -15.39
C MET A 207 13.10 -1.14 -13.91
N ILE A 208 13.47 -2.26 -13.26
CA ILE A 208 13.26 -2.50 -11.83
C ILE A 208 13.86 -1.36 -10.99
N MET A 209 15.09 -0.95 -11.31
CA MET A 209 15.79 0.15 -10.64
C MET A 209 15.09 1.51 -10.80
N THR A 210 14.42 1.72 -11.93
CA THR A 210 13.68 2.95 -12.22
C THR A 210 12.34 2.97 -11.48
N VAL A 211 11.57 1.88 -11.51
CA VAL A 211 10.24 1.83 -10.86
C VAL A 211 10.31 1.84 -9.33
N PHE A 212 11.45 1.49 -8.73
CA PHE A 212 11.67 1.61 -7.29
C PHE A 212 12.20 2.98 -6.85
N GLY A 213 12.39 3.93 -7.77
CA GLY A 213 12.64 5.33 -7.46
C GLY A 213 11.34 6.12 -7.37
N ILE A 214 10.74 6.18 -6.19
CA ILE A 214 9.40 6.78 -6.01
C ILE A 214 9.44 8.10 -5.23
N PRO A 215 8.52 9.05 -5.52
CA PRO A 215 8.38 10.28 -4.73
C PRO A 215 7.62 9.98 -3.41
N PRO A 216 7.51 10.96 -2.50
CA PRO A 216 6.55 10.89 -1.41
C PRO A 216 5.11 10.67 -1.94
N ASP A 217 4.31 9.94 -1.19
CA ASP A 217 2.91 9.66 -1.49
C ASP A 217 1.99 10.08 -0.34
N PHE A 218 0.70 10.13 -0.65
CA PHE A 218 -0.34 10.44 0.33
C PHE A 218 -0.63 9.29 1.29
N ASP A 219 -0.16 8.08 1.00
CA ASP A 219 -0.38 6.89 1.81
C ASP A 219 0.47 6.94 3.09
N ASP A 220 1.79 6.99 2.94
CA ASP A 220 2.74 7.18 4.06
C ASP A 220 2.46 8.48 4.81
N THR A 221 2.17 9.55 4.07
CA THR A 221 1.93 10.87 4.66
C THR A 221 0.64 10.89 5.48
N ALA A 222 -0.43 10.27 5.00
CA ALA A 222 -1.68 10.18 5.74
C ALA A 222 -1.58 9.29 6.98
N ALA A 223 -0.93 8.13 6.86
CA ALA A 223 -0.65 7.27 7.98
C ALA A 223 0.14 8.03 9.07
N ALA A 224 1.07 8.91 8.68
CA ALA A 224 1.79 9.78 9.61
C ALA A 224 0.87 10.81 10.27
N LEU A 225 0.00 11.50 9.51
CA LEU A 225 -1.00 12.41 10.09
C LEU A 225 -1.93 11.69 11.08
N GLY A 226 -2.39 10.49 10.75
CA GLY A 226 -3.22 9.64 11.61
C GLY A 226 -2.50 9.25 12.89
N LEU A 227 -1.22 8.85 12.81
CA LEU A 227 -0.39 8.59 14.00
C LEU A 227 -0.28 9.84 14.88
N GLY A 228 -0.01 11.01 14.28
CA GLY A 228 0.08 12.27 14.99
C GLY A 228 -1.19 12.61 15.77
N ALA A 229 -2.36 12.46 15.13
CA ALA A 229 -3.65 12.68 15.77
C ALA A 229 -3.89 11.71 16.95
N ILE A 230 -3.56 10.42 16.78
CA ILE A 230 -3.67 9.42 17.86
C ILE A 230 -2.74 9.78 19.03
N LEU A 231 -1.51 10.19 18.75
CA LEU A 231 -0.55 10.59 19.79
C LEU A 231 -0.97 11.88 20.50
N HIS A 232 -1.54 12.84 19.77
CA HIS A 232 -2.10 14.06 20.36
C HIS A 232 -3.22 13.71 21.34
N ARG A 233 -4.16 12.86 20.91
CA ARG A 233 -5.25 12.37 21.75
C ARG A 233 -4.75 11.64 22.99
N LEU A 234 -3.75 10.78 22.84
CA LEU A 234 -3.23 9.92 23.89
C LEU A 234 -2.04 10.53 24.64
N ARG A 235 -1.80 11.84 24.53
CA ARG A 235 -0.64 12.53 25.09
C ARG A 235 -0.42 12.28 26.60
N ASP A 236 -1.49 12.08 27.36
CA ASP A 236 -1.41 11.84 28.79
C ASP A 236 -0.95 10.41 29.13
N ARG A 237 -1.17 9.46 28.21
CA ARG A 237 -0.76 8.05 28.32
C ARG A 237 0.52 7.73 27.57
N LEU A 238 0.83 8.49 26.52
CA LEU A 238 1.99 8.33 25.63
C LEU A 238 2.81 9.63 25.51
N PRO A 239 3.24 10.25 26.64
CA PRO A 239 3.88 11.55 26.62
C PRO A 239 5.23 11.56 25.89
N LEU A 240 6.00 10.47 25.92
CA LEU A 240 7.30 10.43 25.23
C LEU A 240 7.10 10.44 23.72
N SER A 241 6.18 9.62 23.23
CA SER A 241 5.84 9.52 21.80
C SER A 241 5.22 10.80 21.29
N ALA A 242 4.26 11.38 22.04
CA ALA A 242 3.62 12.64 21.67
C ALA A 242 4.64 13.79 21.58
N ASN A 243 5.53 13.93 22.57
CA ASN A 243 6.57 14.96 22.55
C ASN A 243 7.57 14.74 21.40
N ALA A 244 7.96 13.49 21.12
CA ALA A 244 8.83 13.17 19.99
C ALA A 244 8.17 13.51 18.65
N TRP A 245 6.86 13.26 18.53
CA TRP A 245 6.07 13.62 17.36
C TRP A 245 6.00 15.14 17.20
N GLU A 246 5.60 15.89 18.24
CA GLU A 246 5.47 17.35 18.16
C GLU A 246 6.79 18.06 17.86
N SER A 247 7.89 17.56 18.44
CA SER A 247 9.23 18.10 18.14
C SER A 247 9.69 17.75 16.72
N GLY A 248 9.13 16.68 16.16
CA GLY A 248 9.51 16.10 14.89
C GLY A 248 8.71 16.63 13.73
N ILE A 249 7.39 16.76 13.85
CA ILE A 249 6.42 17.03 12.78
C ILE A 249 6.63 18.42 12.13
N GLY A 250 6.36 18.52 10.83
CA GLY A 250 6.55 19.74 10.07
C GLY A 250 5.27 20.56 9.86
N ASP A 251 5.25 21.29 8.74
CA ASP A 251 4.18 22.09 8.19
C ASP A 251 3.03 21.19 7.72
N ILE A 252 2.10 20.92 8.63
CA ILE A 252 0.85 20.22 8.32
C ILE A 252 0.03 21.02 7.30
N GLY A 253 0.02 22.35 7.38
CA GLY A 253 -0.73 23.18 6.43
C GLY A 253 -0.22 23.03 4.99
N GLY A 254 1.09 22.92 4.81
CA GLY A 254 1.72 22.59 3.53
C GLY A 254 1.26 21.24 2.99
N THR A 255 1.27 20.22 3.84
CA THR A 255 0.78 18.88 3.48
C THR A 255 -0.70 18.87 3.11
N LEU A 256 -1.56 19.59 3.84
CA LEU A 256 -2.99 19.68 3.53
C LEU A 256 -3.26 20.42 2.21
N ARG A 257 -2.47 21.46 1.90
CA ARG A 257 -2.51 22.11 0.57
C ARG A 257 -2.05 21.18 -0.55
N ASP A 258 -1.09 20.30 -0.28
CA ASP A 258 -0.65 19.33 -1.29
C ASP A 258 -1.76 18.35 -1.68
N PHE A 259 -2.58 17.90 -0.73
CA PHE A 259 -3.76 17.06 -1.03
C PHE A 259 -4.66 17.69 -2.08
N VAL A 260 -4.94 19.00 -1.95
CA VAL A 260 -5.74 19.74 -2.92
C VAL A 260 -4.97 19.92 -4.24
N ARG A 261 -3.69 20.32 -4.16
CA ARG A 261 -2.84 20.59 -5.33
C ARG A 261 -2.66 19.38 -6.24
N CYS A 262 -2.59 18.17 -5.69
CA CYS A 262 -2.36 16.94 -6.43
C CYS A 262 -3.64 16.12 -6.67
N ALA A 263 -4.81 16.62 -6.25
CA ALA A 263 -6.07 15.92 -6.41
C ALA A 263 -6.50 15.80 -7.88
N TYR A 264 -7.08 14.66 -8.22
CA TYR A 264 -7.67 14.46 -9.54
C TYR A 264 -8.98 15.22 -9.66
N SER A 265 -9.07 16.09 -10.66
CA SER A 265 -10.20 16.99 -10.91
C SER A 265 -10.72 16.76 -12.34
N PRO A 266 -11.63 15.80 -12.58
CA PRO A 266 -12.04 15.40 -13.94
C PRO A 266 -12.67 16.52 -14.77
N PHE A 267 -13.20 17.56 -14.12
CA PHE A 267 -13.87 18.70 -14.75
C PHE A 267 -13.01 19.98 -14.78
N ALA A 268 -11.77 19.91 -14.28
CA ALA A 268 -10.86 21.05 -14.36
C ALA A 268 -10.56 21.37 -15.83
N ALA A 269 -10.35 22.67 -16.11
CA ALA A 269 -9.85 23.10 -17.40
C ALA A 269 -8.49 22.47 -17.69
N ASP A 270 -8.17 22.31 -18.96
CA ASP A 270 -6.84 21.85 -19.38
C ASP A 270 -5.78 22.83 -18.87
N ASP A 271 -4.84 22.32 -18.06
CA ASP A 271 -3.71 23.06 -17.52
C ASP A 271 -2.40 22.25 -17.65
N ASP A 272 -1.28 22.90 -17.34
CA ASP A 272 0.05 22.27 -17.37
C ASP A 272 0.29 21.29 -16.21
N ASP A 273 -0.49 21.41 -15.12
CA ASP A 273 -0.39 20.56 -13.93
C ASP A 273 -1.03 19.17 -14.17
N GLY A 274 -1.90 19.06 -15.18
CA GLY A 274 -2.52 17.81 -15.59
C GLY A 274 -3.55 17.30 -14.58
N LEU A 275 -4.23 18.20 -13.86
CA LEU A 275 -5.17 17.82 -12.80
C LEU A 275 -6.39 17.07 -13.31
N ASN A 276 -6.73 17.23 -14.59
CA ASN A 276 -7.79 16.48 -15.26
C ASN A 276 -7.30 15.24 -16.00
N VAL A 277 -6.04 14.83 -15.82
CA VAL A 277 -5.45 13.62 -16.38
C VAL A 277 -5.24 12.58 -15.28
N ILE A 278 -5.69 11.35 -15.51
CA ILE A 278 -5.54 10.25 -14.55
C ILE A 278 -5.09 8.96 -15.23
N ASP A 279 -4.48 8.07 -14.45
CA ASP A 279 -4.09 6.73 -14.88
C ASP A 279 -5.28 5.99 -15.56
N PRO A 280 -5.08 5.40 -16.76
CA PRO A 280 -6.10 4.66 -17.50
C PRO A 280 -6.80 3.56 -16.70
N ARG A 281 -6.07 2.88 -15.82
CA ARG A 281 -6.58 1.80 -14.96
C ARG A 281 -7.55 2.36 -13.93
N THR A 282 -7.24 3.55 -13.41
CA THR A 282 -8.12 4.29 -12.49
C THR A 282 -9.39 4.72 -13.21
N TYR A 283 -9.24 5.38 -14.37
CA TYR A 283 -10.39 5.87 -15.13
C TYR A 283 -11.32 4.73 -15.54
N PHE A 284 -10.79 3.57 -15.91
CA PHE A 284 -11.57 2.42 -16.35
C PHE A 284 -12.70 2.03 -15.37
N TRP A 285 -12.41 1.90 -14.07
CA TRP A 285 -13.43 1.53 -13.08
C TRP A 285 -14.19 2.76 -12.54
N MET A 286 -13.58 3.95 -12.60
CA MET A 286 -14.22 5.21 -12.18
C MET A 286 -15.17 5.81 -13.22
N HIS A 287 -15.06 5.42 -14.50
CA HIS A 287 -15.78 6.05 -15.62
C HIS A 287 -17.30 6.17 -15.38
N PRO A 288 -18.02 5.12 -14.94
CA PRO A 288 -19.47 5.23 -14.69
C PRO A 288 -19.80 6.26 -13.58
N TYR A 289 -18.94 6.35 -12.56
CA TYR A 289 -19.12 7.27 -11.44
C TYR A 289 -18.86 8.72 -11.85
N VAL A 290 -17.71 8.99 -12.49
CA VAL A 290 -17.35 10.33 -12.96
C VAL A 290 -18.38 10.86 -13.96
N LYS A 291 -18.91 9.99 -14.85
CA LYS A 291 -19.97 10.36 -15.77
C LYS A 291 -21.27 10.74 -15.06
N ALA A 292 -21.68 9.99 -14.03
CA ALA A 292 -22.87 10.30 -13.26
C ALA A 292 -22.77 11.68 -12.57
N LEU A 293 -21.57 12.05 -12.11
CA LEU A 293 -21.31 13.37 -11.52
C LEU A 293 -21.40 14.51 -12.54
N ASN A 294 -21.03 14.27 -13.80
CA ASN A 294 -21.16 15.27 -14.87
C ASN A 294 -22.63 15.69 -15.07
N GLY A 295 -23.58 14.77 -14.90
CA GLY A 295 -25.02 15.05 -15.02
C GLY A 295 -25.65 15.73 -13.81
N THR A 296 -25.04 15.62 -12.62
CA THR A 296 -25.51 16.24 -11.37
C THR A 296 -24.81 17.56 -11.04
N SER A 297 -23.82 17.96 -11.85
CA SER A 297 -23.00 19.18 -11.70
C SER A 297 -23.78 20.50 -11.63
N LYS A 298 -25.05 20.55 -12.06
CA LYS A 298 -25.93 21.71 -11.76
C LYS A 298 -26.33 21.83 -10.27
N ARG A 299 -26.15 20.78 -9.47
CA ARG A 299 -26.51 20.68 -8.04
C ARG A 299 -25.32 20.92 -7.11
N HIS A 300 -24.09 20.92 -7.63
CA HIS A 300 -22.87 21.14 -6.88
C HIS A 300 -22.10 22.31 -7.50
N GLN A 301 -22.26 23.51 -6.94
CA GLN A 301 -21.50 24.72 -7.35
C GLN A 301 -20.01 24.66 -6.95
N ARG A 302 -19.43 23.46 -6.83
CA ARG A 302 -18.05 23.23 -6.35
C ARG A 302 -17.29 22.28 -7.28
N PRO A 303 -15.96 22.44 -7.43
CA PRO A 303 -15.14 21.52 -8.22
C PRO A 303 -15.14 20.12 -7.61
N THR A 304 -15.41 19.09 -8.41
CA THR A 304 -15.26 17.69 -7.98
C THR A 304 -13.81 17.30 -7.94
N ARG A 305 -13.34 16.74 -6.81
CA ARG A 305 -11.94 16.35 -6.63
C ARG A 305 -11.79 15.02 -5.89
N PHE A 306 -10.78 14.22 -6.25
CA PHE A 306 -10.47 12.96 -5.60
C PHE A 306 -9.03 12.91 -5.13
N ILE A 307 -8.81 12.36 -3.94
CA ILE A 307 -7.47 12.10 -3.43
C ILE A 307 -6.78 11.11 -4.37
N THR A 308 -5.53 11.42 -4.71
CA THR A 308 -4.67 10.58 -5.55
C THR A 308 -3.62 9.89 -4.70
N THR A 309 -2.78 9.05 -5.30
CA THR A 309 -1.71 8.35 -4.59
C THR A 309 -0.49 9.22 -4.37
N TRP A 310 0.04 9.86 -5.42
CA TRP A 310 1.35 10.51 -5.37
C TRP A 310 1.27 12.00 -5.05
N ILE A 311 2.22 12.53 -4.26
CA ILE A 311 2.32 13.97 -3.99
C ILE A 311 3.06 14.68 -5.14
N GLN A 312 2.56 14.51 -6.35
CA GLN A 312 3.09 15.12 -7.57
C GLN A 312 1.98 15.44 -8.58
N THR A 313 2.17 16.56 -9.27
CA THR A 313 1.45 16.93 -10.50
C THR A 313 2.26 16.48 -11.74
N LEU A 314 1.68 16.56 -12.94
CA LEU A 314 2.44 16.32 -14.16
C LEU A 314 3.60 17.32 -14.33
N ALA A 315 3.38 18.58 -13.94
CA ALA A 315 4.41 19.60 -13.94
C ALA A 315 5.59 19.25 -13.02
N ASP A 316 5.30 18.68 -11.82
CA ASP A 316 6.36 18.17 -10.93
C ASP A 316 7.15 17.05 -11.62
N VAL A 317 6.48 16.08 -12.22
CA VAL A 317 7.16 14.96 -12.89
C VAL A 317 8.10 15.45 -13.99
N ARG A 318 7.63 16.37 -14.86
CA ARG A 318 8.47 16.94 -15.93
C ARG A 318 9.75 17.58 -15.38
N ARG A 319 9.67 18.18 -14.20
CA ARG A 319 10.81 18.82 -13.54
C ARG A 319 11.78 17.81 -12.92
N TRP A 320 11.25 16.77 -12.26
CA TRP A 320 12.00 15.93 -11.34
C TRP A 320 12.34 14.52 -11.87
N ALA A 321 11.72 14.08 -12.97
CA ALA A 321 11.94 12.74 -13.54
C ALA A 321 13.40 12.43 -13.87
N GLN A 322 14.14 13.42 -14.39
CA GLN A 322 15.58 13.30 -14.68
C GLN A 322 16.44 12.99 -13.43
N PHE A 323 15.91 13.22 -12.23
CA PHE A 323 16.56 12.91 -10.96
C PHE A 323 15.99 11.65 -10.29
N HIS A 324 15.20 10.87 -11.02
CA HIS A 324 14.50 9.68 -10.54
C HIS A 324 13.56 9.96 -9.36
N VAL A 325 12.86 11.09 -9.43
CA VAL A 325 11.80 11.48 -8.49
C VAL A 325 10.53 11.73 -9.30
N ALA A 326 9.88 10.64 -9.71
CA ALA A 326 8.69 10.68 -10.54
C ALA A 326 7.71 9.58 -10.14
N MET A 327 6.42 9.91 -10.11
CA MET A 327 5.37 8.90 -10.01
C MET A 327 5.45 7.92 -11.20
N PRO A 328 5.13 6.62 -10.98
CA PRO A 328 5.10 5.62 -12.05
C PRO A 328 4.24 6.04 -13.24
N PHE A 329 4.71 5.76 -14.45
CA PHE A 329 4.04 6.12 -15.73
C PHE A 329 3.78 7.61 -15.93
N ALA A 330 4.40 8.48 -15.13
CA ALA A 330 4.25 9.92 -15.17
C ALA A 330 2.79 10.41 -15.15
N THR A 331 1.90 9.65 -14.51
CA THR A 331 0.49 10.00 -14.34
C THR A 331 0.03 9.53 -12.97
N ASN A 332 -0.74 10.36 -12.28
CA ASN A 332 -1.23 10.00 -10.96
C ASN A 332 -2.37 8.98 -11.06
N ASN A 333 -2.65 8.27 -9.98
CA ASN A 333 -3.72 7.28 -9.90
C ASN A 333 -4.55 7.46 -8.63
N VAL A 334 -5.74 6.86 -8.63
CA VAL A 334 -6.58 6.76 -7.43
C VAL A 334 -6.62 5.30 -7.03
N ASP A 335 -5.94 4.97 -5.93
CA ASP A 335 -6.15 3.72 -5.21
C ASP A 335 -7.11 3.98 -4.05
N VAL A 336 -8.24 3.27 -4.02
CA VAL A 336 -9.30 3.57 -3.03
C VAL A 336 -8.89 3.22 -1.59
N SER A 337 -7.89 2.36 -1.37
CA SER A 337 -7.29 2.14 -0.05
C SER A 337 -6.46 3.33 0.38
N VAL A 338 -5.67 3.93 -0.53
CA VAL A 338 -4.91 5.16 -0.26
C VAL A 338 -5.88 6.31 0.04
N VAL A 339 -6.98 6.41 -0.70
CA VAL A 339 -8.05 7.39 -0.42
C VAL A 339 -8.64 7.18 0.98
N ALA A 340 -8.86 5.93 1.39
CA ALA A 340 -9.41 5.62 2.71
C ALA A 340 -8.45 6.00 3.84
N ASP A 341 -7.15 5.73 3.70
CA ASP A 341 -6.15 6.10 4.71
C ASP A 341 -5.89 7.62 4.75
N ALA A 342 -5.84 8.27 3.60
CA ALA A 342 -5.82 9.73 3.48
C ALA A 342 -7.00 10.40 4.17
N LEU A 343 -8.20 9.89 3.93
CA LEU A 343 -9.39 10.36 4.61
C LEU A 343 -9.28 10.17 6.13
N PHE A 344 -8.79 9.01 6.57
CA PHE A 344 -8.57 8.76 8.00
C PHE A 344 -7.58 9.75 8.62
N GLY A 345 -6.43 10.01 7.98
CA GLY A 345 -5.42 10.94 8.48
C GLY A 345 -5.95 12.37 8.63
N ILE A 346 -6.68 12.87 7.63
CA ILE A 346 -7.28 14.22 7.67
C ILE A 346 -8.40 14.30 8.71
N VAL A 347 -9.32 13.34 8.71
CA VAL A 347 -10.46 13.33 9.65
C VAL A 347 -9.99 13.14 11.09
N SER A 348 -8.98 12.31 11.34
CA SER A 348 -8.37 12.16 12.67
C SER A 348 -7.80 13.48 13.17
N GLY A 349 -7.10 14.23 12.32
CA GLY A 349 -6.63 15.58 12.66
C GLY A 349 -7.77 16.52 13.03
N LEU A 350 -8.86 16.55 12.26
CA LEU A 350 -10.01 17.41 12.54
C LEU A 350 -10.78 17.04 13.81
N VAL A 351 -10.75 15.77 14.21
CA VAL A 351 -11.45 15.27 15.42
C VAL A 351 -10.57 15.41 16.66
N ASP A 352 -9.30 15.00 16.57
CA ASP A 352 -8.41 14.87 17.73
C ASP A 352 -7.44 16.06 17.91
N ASP A 353 -7.15 16.84 16.86
CA ASP A 353 -6.33 18.07 16.92
C ASP A 353 -6.95 19.21 16.07
N PRO A 354 -8.21 19.61 16.38
CA PRO A 354 -9.00 20.50 15.52
C PRO A 354 -8.34 21.86 15.32
N ASP A 355 -7.62 22.39 16.32
CA ASP A 355 -7.05 23.73 16.25
C ASP A 355 -5.86 23.82 15.28
N ARG A 356 -5.13 22.72 15.09
CA ARG A 356 -4.04 22.64 14.12
C ARG A 356 -4.54 22.45 12.69
N PHE A 357 -5.62 21.71 12.50
CA PHE A 357 -6.15 21.36 11.17
C PHE A 357 -7.16 22.40 10.63
N ALA A 358 -7.98 23.00 11.50
CA ALA A 358 -9.04 23.94 11.10
C ALA A 358 -8.58 25.09 10.18
N PRO A 359 -7.42 25.73 10.40
CA PRO A 359 -7.00 26.87 9.57
C PRO A 359 -6.77 26.51 8.09
N PHE A 360 -6.63 25.22 7.77
CA PHE A 360 -6.35 24.72 6.42
C PHE A 360 -7.51 23.89 5.85
N PHE A 361 -8.61 23.74 6.59
CA PHE A 361 -9.78 22.98 6.16
C PHE A 361 -10.77 23.87 5.41
N ASP A 362 -10.28 24.48 4.32
CA ASP A 362 -11.04 25.34 3.43
C ASP A 362 -12.05 24.58 2.56
N ASP A 363 -12.81 25.30 1.73
CA ASP A 363 -13.85 24.72 0.89
C ASP A 363 -13.31 23.69 -0.11
N ASP A 364 -12.06 23.87 -0.56
CA ASP A 364 -11.42 22.97 -1.50
C ASP A 364 -11.06 21.63 -0.85
N LEU A 365 -10.48 21.67 0.36
CA LEU A 365 -10.19 20.46 1.12
C LEU A 365 -11.47 19.78 1.61
N GLN A 366 -12.50 20.55 2.00
CA GLN A 366 -13.83 20.01 2.34
C GLN A 366 -14.48 19.28 1.16
N ALA A 367 -14.40 19.85 -0.05
CA ALA A 367 -14.90 19.20 -1.26
C ALA A 367 -14.15 17.89 -1.53
N LEU A 368 -12.81 17.94 -1.46
CA LEU A 368 -11.95 16.79 -1.68
C LEU A 368 -12.29 15.61 -0.75
N VAL A 369 -12.42 15.84 0.56
CA VAL A 369 -12.72 14.76 1.51
C VAL A 369 -14.13 14.20 1.34
N LEU A 370 -15.11 15.05 1.02
CA LEU A 370 -16.49 14.61 0.80
C LEU A 370 -16.61 13.78 -0.48
N ASP A 371 -16.07 14.27 -1.59
CA ASP A 371 -16.13 13.57 -2.88
C ASP A 371 -15.35 12.24 -2.83
N SER A 372 -14.22 12.22 -2.14
CA SER A 372 -13.43 11.02 -1.88
C SER A 372 -14.18 10.00 -1.00
N SER A 373 -14.90 10.44 0.03
CA SER A 373 -15.73 9.55 0.84
C SER A 373 -16.92 8.96 0.05
N SER A 374 -17.52 9.76 -0.83
CA SER A 374 -18.60 9.32 -1.70
C SER A 374 -18.11 8.31 -2.73
N LEU A 375 -16.88 8.48 -3.26
CA LEU A 375 -16.21 7.50 -4.10
C LEU A 375 -15.99 6.17 -3.38
N ILE A 376 -15.51 6.20 -2.12
CA ILE A 376 -15.36 5.00 -1.29
C ILE A 376 -16.71 4.29 -1.13
N ALA A 377 -17.77 5.03 -0.77
CA ALA A 377 -19.10 4.47 -0.62
C ALA A 377 -19.61 3.86 -1.93
N TYR A 378 -19.39 4.51 -3.07
CA TYR A 378 -19.71 3.97 -4.39
C TYR A 378 -18.98 2.64 -4.66
N VAL A 379 -17.68 2.56 -4.36
CA VAL A 379 -16.88 1.33 -4.51
C VAL A 379 -17.44 0.17 -3.69
N VAL A 380 -17.79 0.43 -2.43
CA VAL A 380 -18.37 -0.57 -1.51
C VAL A 380 -19.75 -1.01 -1.98
N ASN A 381 -20.64 -0.06 -2.25
CA ASN A 381 -22.04 -0.33 -2.62
C ASN A 381 -22.18 -1.09 -3.95
N ASN A 382 -21.21 -0.93 -4.86
CA ASN A 382 -21.22 -1.60 -6.16
C ASN A 382 -20.32 -2.85 -6.22
N ASP A 383 -19.73 -3.26 -5.10
CA ASP A 383 -18.77 -4.36 -4.95
C ASP A 383 -17.65 -4.31 -6.00
N LEU A 384 -17.12 -3.11 -6.26
CA LEU A 384 -16.11 -2.90 -7.31
C LEU A 384 -14.80 -3.60 -7.00
N VAL A 385 -14.47 -3.80 -5.72
CA VAL A 385 -13.30 -4.58 -5.31
C VAL A 385 -13.41 -6.05 -5.75
N ALA A 386 -14.61 -6.66 -5.71
CA ALA A 386 -14.77 -8.02 -6.22
C ALA A 386 -14.67 -8.08 -7.75
N LYS A 387 -15.23 -7.06 -8.44
CA LYS A 387 -15.28 -7.01 -9.91
C LYS A 387 -13.92 -6.67 -10.53
N TYR A 388 -13.21 -5.70 -9.96
CA TYR A 388 -12.04 -5.03 -10.55
C TYR A 388 -10.88 -4.89 -9.56
N GLY A 389 -10.78 -5.78 -8.55
CA GLY A 389 -9.86 -5.62 -7.43
C GLY A 389 -8.42 -5.27 -7.81
N THR A 390 -7.89 -5.85 -8.88
CA THR A 390 -6.50 -5.62 -9.35
C THR A 390 -6.18 -4.17 -9.73
N VAL A 391 -7.19 -3.40 -10.13
CA VAL A 391 -7.06 -2.00 -10.56
C VAL A 391 -7.81 -1.00 -9.66
N VAL A 392 -8.78 -1.47 -8.86
CA VAL A 392 -9.39 -0.67 -7.78
C VAL A 392 -8.44 -0.56 -6.59
N LEU A 393 -7.74 -1.66 -6.28
CA LEU A 393 -6.72 -1.75 -5.24
C LEU A 393 -5.34 -1.94 -5.93
N LEU A 394 -4.82 -0.87 -6.50
CA LEU A 394 -3.54 -0.90 -7.20
C LEU A 394 -2.38 -1.32 -6.30
N TYR A 395 -2.38 -0.98 -5.03
CA TYR A 395 -1.28 -1.29 -4.11
C TYR A 395 -1.67 -2.31 -3.04
N TYR A 396 -2.96 -2.50 -2.78
CA TYR A 396 -3.46 -3.33 -1.67
C TYR A 396 -4.15 -4.61 -2.15
N PRO A 397 -3.45 -5.75 -2.22
CA PRO A 397 -4.03 -6.94 -2.83
C PRO A 397 -5.17 -7.56 -2.02
N SER A 398 -5.29 -7.21 -0.73
CA SER A 398 -6.36 -7.71 0.15
C SER A 398 -7.54 -6.75 0.20
N TRP A 399 -8.75 -7.27 -0.10
CA TRP A 399 -9.97 -6.51 0.12
C TRP A 399 -10.20 -6.27 1.62
N VAL A 400 -9.83 -7.22 2.48
CA VAL A 400 -9.99 -7.06 3.93
C VAL A 400 -9.23 -5.84 4.45
N THR A 401 -8.02 -5.58 3.92
CA THR A 401 -7.24 -4.37 4.23
C THR A 401 -7.98 -3.09 3.85
N PHE A 402 -8.56 -3.03 2.64
CA PHE A 402 -9.34 -1.88 2.20
C PHE A 402 -10.49 -1.56 3.16
N TYR A 403 -11.31 -2.55 3.51
CA TYR A 403 -12.44 -2.33 4.42
C TYR A 403 -11.99 -1.99 5.83
N TRP A 404 -10.84 -2.51 6.28
CA TRP A 404 -10.26 -2.09 7.54
C TRP A 404 -9.93 -0.59 7.53
N PHE A 405 -9.27 -0.06 6.50
CA PHE A 405 -9.00 1.38 6.39
C PHE A 405 -10.28 2.21 6.46
N VAL A 406 -11.31 1.87 5.68
CA VAL A 406 -12.61 2.59 5.68
C VAL A 406 -13.27 2.54 7.07
N SER A 407 -13.17 1.40 7.75
CA SER A 407 -13.77 1.22 9.07
C SER A 407 -13.17 2.14 10.13
N ARG A 408 -11.90 2.54 10.00
CA ARG A 408 -11.23 3.41 10.99
C ARG A 408 -11.88 4.80 11.01
N THR A 409 -12.10 5.41 9.84
CA THR A 409 -12.82 6.69 9.70
C THR A 409 -14.28 6.54 10.15
N THR A 410 -14.93 5.43 9.79
CA THR A 410 -16.31 5.13 10.22
C THR A 410 -16.42 5.09 11.74
N ASN A 411 -15.50 4.40 12.42
CA ASN A 411 -15.48 4.29 13.87
C ASN A 411 -15.23 5.65 14.55
N LEU A 412 -14.25 6.40 14.05
CA LEU A 412 -13.89 7.71 14.58
C LEU A 412 -15.07 8.68 14.51
N LEU A 413 -15.74 8.78 13.36
CA LEU A 413 -16.89 9.66 13.16
C LEU A 413 -18.14 9.22 13.94
N GLY A 414 -18.25 7.93 14.26
CA GLY A 414 -19.28 7.40 15.16
C GLY A 414 -19.02 7.64 16.64
N SER A 415 -17.86 8.19 17.01
CA SER A 415 -17.49 8.42 18.41
C SER A 415 -18.17 9.67 19.01
N ARG A 416 -18.20 9.75 20.34
CA ARG A 416 -18.64 10.97 21.04
C ARG A 416 -17.72 12.17 20.76
N ARG A 417 -16.42 11.91 20.63
CA ARG A 417 -15.40 12.94 20.35
C ARG A 417 -15.66 13.65 19.02
N ALA A 418 -16.12 12.90 18.01
CA ALA A 418 -16.45 13.48 16.71
C ALA A 418 -17.65 14.44 16.71
N GLN A 419 -18.52 14.44 17.72
CA GLN A 419 -19.72 15.29 17.73
C GLN A 419 -19.37 16.78 17.74
N THR A 420 -18.34 17.18 18.50
CA THR A 420 -17.84 18.56 18.50
C THR A 420 -17.23 18.94 17.15
N ALA A 421 -16.47 18.03 16.55
CA ALA A 421 -15.88 18.24 15.23
C ALA A 421 -16.95 18.36 14.14
N ILE A 422 -18.00 17.54 14.17
CA ILE A 422 -19.14 17.61 13.23
C ILE A 422 -19.89 18.93 13.37
N ALA A 423 -20.09 19.42 14.60
CA ALA A 423 -20.71 20.73 14.83
C ALA A 423 -19.88 21.88 14.24
N ARG A 424 -18.54 21.79 14.32
CA ARG A 424 -17.61 22.75 13.72
C ARG A 424 -17.50 22.61 12.20
N PHE A 425 -17.56 21.37 11.70
CA PHE A 425 -17.35 21.01 10.31
C PHE A 425 -18.49 20.12 9.79
N PRO A 426 -19.63 20.71 9.36
CA PRO A 426 -20.82 19.96 8.99
C PRO A 426 -20.61 18.94 7.86
N VAL A 427 -19.61 19.13 6.99
CA VAL A 427 -19.24 18.17 5.94
C VAL A 427 -18.93 16.77 6.50
N LEU A 428 -18.40 16.68 7.72
CA LEU A 428 -18.08 15.41 8.37
C LEU A 428 -19.34 14.55 8.62
N SER A 429 -20.52 15.17 8.75
CA SER A 429 -21.79 14.43 8.88
C SER A 429 -22.13 13.65 7.61
N GLY A 430 -21.88 14.23 6.43
CA GLY A 430 -22.08 13.54 5.15
C GLY A 430 -21.15 12.35 4.99
N ILE A 431 -19.87 12.55 5.33
CA ILE A 431 -18.85 11.48 5.32
C ILE A 431 -19.27 10.34 6.28
N ALA A 432 -19.70 10.68 7.50
CA ALA A 432 -20.14 9.71 8.49
C ALA A 432 -21.34 8.88 8.00
N HIS A 433 -22.31 9.54 7.38
CA HIS A 433 -23.49 8.89 6.82
C HIS A 433 -23.14 7.91 5.69
N ASP A 434 -22.39 8.38 4.69
CA ASP A 434 -22.05 7.58 3.49
C ASP A 434 -21.23 6.34 3.88
N LEU A 435 -20.19 6.53 4.71
CA LEU A 435 -19.32 5.43 5.12
C LEU A 435 -20.04 4.46 6.06
N THR A 436 -20.81 4.96 7.03
CA THR A 436 -21.54 4.08 7.95
C THR A 436 -22.53 3.22 7.19
N THR A 437 -23.30 3.79 6.26
CA THR A 437 -24.28 3.05 5.45
C THR A 437 -23.61 1.96 4.60
N ALA A 438 -22.51 2.31 3.92
CA ALA A 438 -21.76 1.36 3.12
C ALA A 438 -21.15 0.23 3.98
N MET A 439 -20.64 0.56 5.16
CA MET A 439 -19.96 -0.38 6.04
C MET A 439 -20.90 -1.28 6.84
N SER A 440 -22.03 -0.77 7.35
CA SER A 440 -23.03 -1.57 8.07
C SER A 440 -23.90 -2.40 7.13
N GLY A 441 -24.01 -2.03 5.85
CA GLY A 441 -24.74 -2.78 4.84
C GLY A 441 -23.83 -3.67 3.98
N PRO A 442 -23.54 -3.29 2.71
CA PRO A 442 -22.82 -4.14 1.75
C PRO A 442 -21.48 -4.70 2.25
N ALA A 443 -20.68 -3.93 3.00
CA ALA A 443 -19.42 -4.45 3.54
C ALA A 443 -19.66 -5.55 4.58
N THR A 444 -20.59 -5.35 5.51
CA THR A 444 -20.94 -6.35 6.53
C THR A 444 -21.43 -7.64 5.88
N ASP A 445 -22.29 -7.53 4.86
CA ASP A 445 -22.76 -8.67 4.08
C ASP A 445 -21.60 -9.47 3.47
N LYS A 446 -20.60 -8.77 2.94
CA LYS A 446 -19.40 -9.40 2.39
C LYS A 446 -18.63 -10.18 3.45
N PHE A 447 -18.37 -9.58 4.63
CA PHE A 447 -17.69 -10.25 5.74
C PHE A 447 -18.43 -11.49 6.25
N VAL A 448 -19.76 -11.41 6.39
CA VAL A 448 -20.59 -12.54 6.81
C VAL A 448 -20.53 -13.67 5.78
N LYS A 449 -20.64 -13.35 4.49
CA LYS A 449 -20.61 -14.35 3.40
C LYS A 449 -19.22 -14.98 3.22
N SER A 450 -18.15 -14.22 3.44
CA SER A 450 -16.78 -14.71 3.26
C SER A 450 -16.21 -15.46 4.47
N ALA A 451 -16.90 -15.43 5.61
CA ALA A 451 -16.44 -16.07 6.83
C ALA A 451 -16.37 -17.59 6.65
N HIS A 452 -15.19 -18.17 6.90
CA HIS A 452 -15.04 -19.61 6.95
C HIS A 452 -15.38 -20.13 8.35
N VAL A 453 -16.56 -20.74 8.48
CA VAL A 453 -17.10 -21.24 9.75
C VAL A 453 -16.96 -22.76 9.81
N GLN A 454 -16.13 -23.27 10.72
CA GLN A 454 -16.00 -24.70 11.00
C GLN A 454 -16.11 -24.97 12.50
N LYS A 455 -17.19 -25.64 12.93
CA LYS A 455 -17.50 -25.90 14.34
C LYS A 455 -17.46 -24.60 15.17
N ASN A 456 -16.44 -24.45 16.02
CA ASN A 456 -16.23 -23.29 16.89
C ASN A 456 -15.13 -22.34 16.39
N VAL A 457 -14.66 -22.52 15.15
CA VAL A 457 -13.62 -21.69 14.53
C VAL A 457 -14.25 -20.84 13.44
N VAL A 458 -13.92 -19.54 13.46
CA VAL A 458 -14.28 -18.57 12.42
C VAL A 458 -13.00 -17.88 11.98
N THR A 459 -12.73 -17.90 10.67
CA THR A 459 -11.53 -17.28 10.09
C THR A 459 -11.85 -16.65 8.74
N TRP A 460 -11.00 -15.72 8.32
CA TRP A 460 -10.95 -15.20 6.96
C TRP A 460 -9.56 -15.45 6.38
N SER A 461 -9.52 -15.72 5.09
CA SER A 461 -8.32 -15.78 4.27
C SER A 461 -8.64 -15.06 2.97
N ASP A 462 -7.68 -14.35 2.40
CA ASP A 462 -7.98 -13.48 1.27
C ASP A 462 -7.08 -13.71 0.05
N PHE A 463 -5.80 -13.41 0.18
CA PHE A 463 -4.91 -13.28 -0.97
C PHE A 463 -3.84 -14.38 -1.03
N LEU A 464 -2.99 -14.50 0.00
CA LEU A 464 -1.80 -15.36 -0.07
C LEU A 464 -2.15 -16.86 -0.02
N GLY A 465 -1.70 -17.58 -1.05
CA GLY A 465 -1.82 -19.04 -1.14
C GLY A 465 -3.24 -19.56 -1.45
N ASN A 466 -4.19 -18.68 -1.76
CA ASN A 466 -5.58 -19.08 -2.06
C ASN A 466 -5.81 -19.54 -3.50
N ALA A 467 -4.88 -19.21 -4.41
CA ALA A 467 -4.92 -19.56 -5.82
C ALA A 467 -3.91 -20.66 -6.21
N ASP A 468 -3.32 -21.33 -5.22
CA ASP A 468 -2.28 -22.33 -5.40
C ASP A 468 -2.82 -23.66 -5.93
N ARG A 469 -1.91 -24.51 -6.41
CA ARG A 469 -2.19 -25.87 -6.87
C ARG A 469 -1.31 -26.88 -6.16
N ASN A 470 -1.76 -28.13 -6.06
CA ASN A 470 -0.89 -29.23 -5.63
C ASN A 470 0.01 -29.72 -6.79
N VAL A 471 0.81 -30.75 -6.55
CA VAL A 471 1.71 -31.35 -7.55
C VAL A 471 0.97 -31.93 -8.78
N PHE A 472 -0.34 -32.16 -8.67
CA PHE A 472 -1.19 -32.68 -9.73
C PHE A 472 -2.00 -31.58 -10.43
N GLY A 473 -1.72 -30.30 -10.14
CA GLY A 473 -2.43 -29.16 -10.73
C GLY A 473 -3.82 -28.89 -10.13
N ILE A 474 -4.23 -29.62 -9.10
CA ILE A 474 -5.53 -29.44 -8.43
C ILE A 474 -5.46 -28.22 -7.52
N PRO A 475 -6.43 -27.30 -7.56
CA PRO A 475 -6.48 -26.13 -6.68
C PRO A 475 -6.41 -26.52 -5.19
N VAL A 476 -5.58 -25.82 -4.43
CA VAL A 476 -5.44 -25.97 -2.97
C VAL A 476 -5.40 -24.60 -2.33
N LYS A 477 -6.19 -24.40 -1.28
CA LYS A 477 -6.09 -23.22 -0.42
C LYS A 477 -5.07 -23.47 0.68
N ARG A 478 -4.01 -22.66 0.70
CA ARG A 478 -3.00 -22.68 1.77
C ARG A 478 -3.28 -21.68 2.88
N ASP A 479 -4.09 -20.66 2.60
CA ASP A 479 -4.53 -19.66 3.56
C ASP A 479 -3.35 -19.02 4.34
N GLU A 480 -2.30 -18.63 3.62
CA GLU A 480 -1.03 -18.20 4.22
C GLU A 480 -1.14 -16.86 4.96
N ASP A 481 -2.16 -16.06 4.63
CA ASP A 481 -2.49 -14.79 5.29
C ASP A 481 -3.65 -14.89 6.29
N ARG A 482 -4.07 -16.10 6.70
CA ARG A 482 -5.28 -16.30 7.51
C ARG A 482 -5.28 -15.52 8.83
N VAL A 483 -4.16 -15.49 9.54
CA VAL A 483 -4.06 -14.75 10.82
C VAL A 483 -4.26 -13.26 10.59
N PHE A 484 -3.57 -12.71 9.60
CA PHE A 484 -3.65 -11.31 9.21
C PHE A 484 -5.07 -10.93 8.76
N SER A 485 -5.63 -11.67 7.82
CA SER A 485 -6.97 -11.46 7.27
C SER A 485 -8.05 -11.59 8.35
N THR A 486 -7.93 -12.57 9.25
CA THR A 486 -8.87 -12.75 10.37
C THR A 486 -8.76 -11.58 11.37
N GLY A 487 -7.55 -11.14 11.70
CA GLY A 487 -7.32 -9.97 12.55
C GLY A 487 -7.98 -8.71 11.98
N LEU A 488 -7.71 -8.40 10.71
CA LEU A 488 -8.31 -7.25 10.04
C LEU A 488 -9.84 -7.35 9.93
N ALA A 489 -10.38 -8.53 9.65
CA ALA A 489 -11.83 -8.74 9.60
C ALA A 489 -12.49 -8.45 10.95
N VAL A 490 -11.90 -8.94 12.05
CA VAL A 490 -12.41 -8.66 13.39
C VAL A 490 -12.26 -7.18 13.74
N ALA A 491 -11.11 -6.56 13.45
CA ALA A 491 -10.90 -5.13 13.65
C ALA A 491 -11.95 -4.29 12.90
N THR A 492 -12.23 -4.65 11.65
CA THR A 492 -13.23 -4.01 10.80
C THR A 492 -14.63 -4.11 11.41
N LEU A 493 -15.07 -5.31 11.78
CA LEU A 493 -16.40 -5.53 12.37
C LEU A 493 -16.56 -4.82 13.72
N LEU A 494 -15.51 -4.80 14.55
CA LEU A 494 -15.50 -4.02 15.78
C LEU A 494 -15.59 -2.51 15.49
N ASN A 495 -14.82 -1.99 14.54
CA ASN A 495 -14.86 -0.58 14.19
C ASN A 495 -16.24 -0.13 13.68
N VAL A 496 -16.96 -0.99 12.96
CA VAL A 496 -18.32 -0.69 12.45
C VAL A 496 -19.37 -0.73 13.57
N TYR A 497 -19.28 -1.70 14.48
CA TYR A 497 -20.38 -2.04 15.40
C TYR A 497 -20.10 -1.80 16.88
N ALA A 498 -18.87 -1.45 17.27
CA ALA A 498 -18.53 -1.14 18.65
C ALA A 498 -18.20 0.34 18.80
N THR A 499 -18.66 0.93 19.91
CA THR A 499 -18.40 2.33 20.25
C THR A 499 -17.70 2.42 21.59
N ALA A 500 -16.70 3.28 21.67
CA ALA A 500 -16.05 3.64 22.93
C ALA A 500 -17.00 4.44 23.83
N ARG A 501 -17.02 4.09 25.12
CA ARG A 501 -17.55 4.94 26.18
C ARG A 501 -16.40 5.28 27.11
N ASP A 502 -16.10 6.57 27.20
CA ASP A 502 -15.07 7.07 28.09
C ASP A 502 -15.55 6.91 29.54
N GLY A 503 -14.88 6.04 30.30
CA GLY A 503 -15.00 5.97 31.74
C GLY A 503 -14.03 6.93 32.43
N SER A 504 -14.11 7.05 33.76
CA SER A 504 -13.23 7.92 34.55
C SER A 504 -11.76 7.48 34.59
N SER A 505 -11.45 6.23 34.21
CA SER A 505 -10.10 5.65 34.25
C SER A 505 -9.76 4.72 33.08
N THR A 506 -10.76 4.13 32.41
CA THR A 506 -10.55 3.20 31.28
C THR A 506 -11.64 3.41 30.23
N THR A 507 -11.27 3.24 28.95
CA THR A 507 -12.21 3.30 27.83
C THR A 507 -12.81 1.90 27.63
N THR A 508 -14.11 1.75 27.86
CA THR A 508 -14.83 0.50 27.59
C THR A 508 -15.47 0.52 26.22
N LEU A 509 -15.53 -0.65 25.58
CA LEU A 509 -16.26 -0.83 24.32
C LEU A 509 -17.63 -1.43 24.60
N HIS A 510 -18.62 -0.98 23.81
CA HIS A 510 -19.97 -1.52 23.82
C HIS A 510 -20.42 -1.78 22.39
N TRP A 511 -21.15 -2.88 22.19
CA TRP A 511 -21.88 -3.08 20.94
C TRP A 511 -22.94 -1.99 20.76
N ARG A 512 -23.08 -1.49 19.54
CA ARG A 512 -24.25 -0.71 19.14
C ARG A 512 -25.51 -1.56 19.28
N GLU A 513 -26.62 -0.93 19.63
CA GLU A 513 -27.90 -1.60 19.86
C GLU A 513 -28.38 -2.37 18.61
N ASP A 514 -28.11 -1.82 17.43
CA ASP A 514 -28.46 -2.38 16.12
C ASP A 514 -27.49 -3.47 15.61
N THR A 515 -26.47 -3.85 16.40
CA THR A 515 -25.47 -4.83 15.96
C THR A 515 -26.10 -6.20 15.69
N PRO A 516 -26.01 -6.74 14.46
CA PRO A 516 -26.55 -8.06 14.14
C PRO A 516 -25.93 -9.16 15.01
N HIS A 517 -26.76 -10.09 15.50
CA HIS A 517 -26.30 -11.20 16.35
C HIS A 517 -25.21 -12.05 15.66
N ILE A 518 -25.31 -12.26 14.35
CA ILE A 518 -24.30 -12.98 13.58
C ILE A 518 -22.93 -12.30 13.65
N VAL A 519 -22.87 -10.97 13.62
CA VAL A 519 -21.62 -10.21 13.73
C VAL A 519 -20.97 -10.44 15.09
N ARG A 520 -21.75 -10.36 16.18
CA ARG A 520 -21.25 -10.62 17.53
C ARG A 520 -20.67 -12.04 17.64
N GLN A 521 -21.36 -13.04 17.10
CA GLN A 521 -20.90 -14.42 17.10
C GLN A 521 -19.60 -14.61 16.31
N LEU A 522 -19.51 -14.02 15.12
CA LEU A 522 -18.34 -14.09 14.25
C LEU A 522 -17.11 -13.48 14.95
N VAL A 523 -17.25 -12.28 15.50
CA VAL A 523 -16.19 -11.59 16.26
C VAL A 523 -15.74 -12.42 17.45
N GLN A 524 -16.67 -12.90 18.29
CA GLN A 524 -16.31 -13.68 19.48
C GLN A 524 -15.61 -15.00 19.16
N LYS A 525 -16.03 -15.71 18.11
CA LYS A 525 -15.42 -16.98 17.72
C LYS A 525 -14.05 -16.76 17.07
N ALA A 526 -13.92 -15.74 16.23
CA ALA A 526 -12.66 -15.39 15.59
C ALA A 526 -11.63 -14.88 16.59
N ALA A 527 -12.02 -14.04 17.54
CA ALA A 527 -11.15 -13.58 18.62
C ALA A 527 -10.65 -14.74 19.49
N ARG A 528 -11.52 -15.68 19.85
CA ARG A 528 -11.14 -16.92 20.56
C ARG A 528 -10.16 -17.80 19.77
N TRP A 529 -10.20 -17.74 18.44
CA TRP A 529 -9.22 -18.41 17.60
C TRP A 529 -7.89 -17.64 17.57
N LEU A 530 -7.94 -16.31 17.44
CA LEU A 530 -6.76 -15.43 17.47
C LEU A 530 -5.99 -15.51 18.79
N GLN A 531 -6.65 -15.71 19.93
CA GLN A 531 -6.00 -15.94 21.23
C GLN A 531 -5.07 -17.16 21.26
N LYS A 532 -5.23 -18.10 20.31
CA LYS A 532 -4.42 -19.32 20.21
C LYS A 532 -3.25 -19.17 19.23
N VAL A 533 -3.16 -18.03 18.54
CA VAL A 533 -2.04 -17.72 17.65
C VAL A 533 -0.78 -17.52 18.49
N ASP A 534 0.29 -18.17 18.07
CA ASP A 534 1.57 -18.15 18.77
C ASP A 534 2.72 -17.81 17.81
N LYS A 535 3.97 -17.86 18.31
CA LYS A 535 5.19 -17.59 17.52
C LYS A 535 5.41 -18.55 16.34
N HIS A 536 4.76 -19.72 16.35
CA HIS A 536 4.88 -20.75 15.31
C HIS A 536 3.80 -20.62 14.23
N SER A 537 2.76 -19.81 14.48
CA SER A 537 1.70 -19.54 13.52
C SER A 537 2.23 -18.76 12.30
N PRO A 538 1.70 -19.02 11.08
CA PRO A 538 2.07 -18.25 9.90
C PRO A 538 1.53 -16.82 10.03
N LEU A 539 2.45 -15.87 10.22
CA LEU A 539 2.13 -14.44 10.36
C LEU A 539 2.36 -13.66 9.06
N GLN A 540 2.45 -14.36 7.93
CA GLN A 540 2.65 -13.73 6.63
C GLN A 540 1.43 -12.89 6.24
N ASN A 541 1.68 -11.84 5.48
CA ASN A 541 0.64 -11.03 4.87
C ASN A 541 1.15 -10.47 3.54
N ALA A 542 0.22 -9.95 2.75
CA ALA A 542 0.52 -9.08 1.63
C ALA A 542 -0.19 -7.75 1.87
N PHE A 543 0.32 -7.00 2.84
CA PHE A 543 -0.30 -5.73 3.20
C PHE A 543 -0.21 -4.71 2.06
N PHE A 544 0.89 -4.71 1.30
CA PHE A 544 1.15 -3.79 0.19
C PHE A 544 1.80 -4.53 -0.99
N SER A 545 1.70 -4.00 -2.20
CA SER A 545 2.20 -4.60 -3.45
C SER A 545 2.53 -3.56 -4.51
N ALA A 546 3.29 -3.96 -5.54
CA ALA A 546 3.48 -3.10 -6.70
C ALA A 546 2.19 -2.93 -7.52
N SER A 547 2.07 -1.79 -8.19
CA SER A 547 0.86 -1.43 -8.94
C SER A 547 0.63 -2.28 -10.18
N VAL A 548 1.68 -2.81 -10.81
CA VAL A 548 1.60 -3.67 -11.98
C VAL A 548 1.55 -5.14 -11.54
N LYS A 549 0.49 -5.83 -11.97
CA LYS A 549 0.24 -7.24 -11.74
C LYS A 549 -0.04 -7.87 -13.10
N GLY A 550 0.92 -8.62 -13.66
CA GLY A 550 0.83 -9.16 -15.01
C GLY A 550 0.44 -8.11 -16.05
N SER A 551 -0.57 -8.37 -16.88
CA SER A 551 -1.09 -7.46 -17.91
C SER A 551 -2.02 -6.35 -17.36
N THR A 552 -1.61 -5.68 -16.28
CA THR A 552 -2.33 -4.50 -15.73
C THR A 552 -1.49 -3.24 -15.90
N VAL A 553 -0.90 -3.09 -17.09
CA VAL A 553 -0.18 -1.87 -17.48
C VAL A 553 -1.18 -0.84 -18.04
N PRO A 554 -0.93 0.47 -17.87
CA PRO A 554 -1.84 1.52 -18.36
C PRO A 554 -2.28 1.40 -19.82
N THR A 555 -1.41 0.91 -20.70
CA THR A 555 -1.66 0.81 -22.14
C THR A 555 -2.64 -0.29 -22.54
N ASP A 556 -3.02 -1.16 -21.60
CA ASP A 556 -4.07 -2.18 -21.79
C ASP A 556 -5.48 -1.62 -21.50
N PHE A 557 -5.61 -0.36 -21.11
CA PHE A 557 -6.87 0.30 -20.73
C PHE A 557 -7.15 1.50 -21.66
N PRO A 558 -8.35 2.11 -21.62
CA PRO A 558 -8.66 3.29 -22.44
C PRO A 558 -7.70 4.45 -22.19
N VAL A 559 -7.15 5.04 -23.26
CA VAL A 559 -6.19 6.15 -23.25
C VAL A 559 -6.61 7.19 -24.29
N ASN A 560 -6.72 8.46 -23.90
CA ASN A 560 -6.83 9.59 -24.84
C ASN A 560 -5.74 10.65 -24.63
N PHE A 561 -4.79 10.40 -23.72
CA PHE A 561 -3.67 11.27 -23.43
C PHE A 561 -2.37 10.47 -23.42
N LEU A 562 -1.49 10.78 -24.38
CA LEU A 562 -0.18 10.14 -24.51
C LEU A 562 0.83 11.20 -24.96
N ARG A 563 1.77 11.57 -24.08
CA ARG A 563 2.78 12.61 -24.36
C ARG A 563 4.14 12.24 -23.79
N LEU A 564 5.20 12.62 -24.49
CA LEU A 564 6.54 12.69 -23.91
C LEU A 564 6.57 13.76 -22.80
N LEU A 565 7.48 13.63 -21.83
CA LEU A 565 7.65 14.62 -20.75
C LEU A 565 8.03 16.02 -21.26
N ASN A 566 8.60 16.11 -22.46
CA ASN A 566 8.87 17.39 -23.13
C ASN A 566 7.62 18.04 -23.77
N GLY A 567 6.45 17.38 -23.70
CA GLY A 567 5.17 17.89 -24.20
C GLY A 567 4.75 17.36 -25.57
N THR A 568 5.63 16.65 -26.30
CA THR A 568 5.31 16.12 -27.63
C THR A 568 4.25 15.02 -27.54
N ASP A 569 3.16 15.17 -28.30
CA ASP A 569 2.12 14.13 -28.45
C ASP A 569 2.70 12.87 -29.12
N VAL A 570 2.32 11.71 -28.62
CA VAL A 570 2.72 10.41 -29.15
C VAL A 570 1.48 9.70 -29.69
N ALA A 571 1.58 9.12 -30.88
CA ALA A 571 0.48 8.34 -31.45
C ALA A 571 0.27 7.04 -30.66
N CYS A 572 -0.98 6.72 -30.36
CA CYS A 572 -1.38 5.41 -29.84
C CYS A 572 -1.31 4.39 -30.99
N THR A 573 -0.12 3.87 -31.25
CA THR A 573 0.12 2.82 -32.25
C THR A 573 0.46 1.50 -31.56
N PRO A 574 0.06 0.32 -32.10
CA PRO A 574 0.43 -0.99 -31.57
C PRO A 574 1.94 -1.30 -31.53
N LEU A 575 2.81 -0.38 -31.93
CA LEU A 575 4.23 -0.49 -31.65
C LEU A 575 4.46 -0.21 -30.16
N ALA A 576 4.98 -1.22 -29.48
CA ALA A 576 5.23 -1.26 -28.05
C ALA A 576 5.83 0.05 -27.54
N VAL A 577 5.03 0.84 -26.81
CA VAL A 577 5.58 1.70 -25.76
C VAL A 577 6.35 0.75 -24.85
N THR A 578 7.67 0.75 -24.96
CA THR A 578 8.47 -0.11 -24.10
C THR A 578 8.37 0.43 -22.67
N LEU A 579 8.58 -0.42 -21.67
CA LEU A 579 8.67 0.04 -20.28
C LEU A 579 9.85 1.02 -20.07
N ALA A 580 10.84 1.05 -20.97
CA ALA A 580 11.89 2.06 -20.99
C ALA A 580 11.35 3.44 -21.45
N ASP A 581 10.42 3.47 -22.39
CA ASP A 581 9.72 4.69 -22.80
C ASP A 581 8.76 5.20 -21.71
N ALA A 582 8.25 4.32 -20.84
CA ALA A 582 7.36 4.69 -19.74
C ALA A 582 8.00 5.62 -18.70
N ALA A 583 9.34 5.72 -18.65
CA ALA A 583 10.04 6.72 -17.83
C ALA A 583 10.01 8.13 -18.46
N SER A 584 9.73 8.22 -19.76
CA SER A 584 9.75 9.46 -20.55
C SER A 584 8.40 9.83 -21.15
N ILE A 585 7.37 9.00 -20.95
CA ILE A 585 6.01 9.18 -21.46
C ILE A 585 5.03 9.28 -20.28
N SER A 586 4.11 10.23 -20.37
CA SER A 586 2.91 10.33 -19.55
C SER A 586 1.73 9.71 -20.30
N ILE A 587 1.07 8.74 -19.66
CA ILE A 587 -0.03 7.94 -20.22
C ILE A 587 -1.27 8.15 -19.36
N GLY A 588 -2.39 8.56 -19.94
CA GLY A 588 -3.57 8.94 -19.15
C GLY A 588 -4.89 8.98 -19.90
N VAL A 589 -5.94 9.19 -19.12
CA VAL A 589 -7.23 9.67 -19.60
C VAL A 589 -7.40 11.11 -19.13
N ARG A 590 -7.52 12.01 -20.08
CA ARG A 590 -7.86 13.42 -19.89
C ARG A 590 -9.37 13.61 -19.92
N GLY A 591 -9.87 14.34 -18.93
CA GLY A 591 -11.27 14.76 -18.85
C GLY A 591 -12.22 13.59 -18.80
N ILE A 592 -13.36 13.72 -19.49
CA ILE A 592 -14.38 12.67 -19.59
C ILE A 592 -14.47 12.18 -21.02
N MET A 593 -14.12 10.91 -21.20
CA MET A 593 -14.26 10.19 -22.44
C MET A 593 -15.74 9.89 -22.75
N PRO A 594 -16.23 10.16 -23.97
CA PRO A 594 -17.54 9.70 -24.45
C PRO A 594 -17.70 8.18 -24.38
N ASP A 595 -18.93 7.68 -24.17
CA ASP A 595 -19.20 6.24 -23.99
C ASP A 595 -18.80 5.37 -25.19
N ASP A 596 -19.02 5.88 -26.40
CA ASP A 596 -18.65 5.23 -27.65
C ASP A 596 -17.13 5.10 -27.77
N ALA A 597 -16.39 6.20 -27.56
CA ALA A 597 -14.94 6.19 -27.52
C ALA A 597 -14.38 5.27 -26.41
N PHE A 598 -14.99 5.31 -25.22
CA PHE A 598 -14.59 4.43 -24.11
C PHE A 598 -14.78 2.96 -24.46
N ARG A 599 -15.96 2.57 -24.97
CA ARG A 599 -16.22 1.19 -25.38
C ARG A 599 -15.31 0.72 -26.52
N GLU A 600 -15.03 1.60 -27.47
CA GLU A 600 -14.11 1.31 -28.58
C GLU A 600 -12.70 1.01 -28.06
N GLN A 601 -12.17 1.83 -27.14
CA GLN A 601 -10.84 1.64 -26.59
C GLN A 601 -10.73 0.49 -25.58
N VAL A 602 -11.83 0.14 -24.89
CA VAL A 602 -11.88 -1.12 -24.11
C VAL A 602 -11.78 -2.34 -25.02
N ALA A 603 -12.37 -2.28 -26.22
CA ALA A 603 -12.29 -3.35 -27.21
C ALA A 603 -10.96 -3.37 -27.98
N HIS A 604 -10.34 -2.20 -28.18
CA HIS A 604 -9.10 -2.01 -28.94
C HIS A 604 -8.14 -1.07 -28.20
N PRO A 605 -7.41 -1.55 -27.18
CA PRO A 605 -6.48 -0.74 -26.42
C PRO A 605 -5.18 -0.46 -27.20
N CYS A 606 -4.39 0.52 -26.72
CA CYS A 606 -3.22 1.04 -27.45
C CYS A 606 -2.10 0.01 -27.71
N ALA A 607 -1.78 -0.86 -26.75
CA ALA A 607 -0.59 -1.72 -26.84
C ALA A 607 -0.86 -3.16 -27.29
N THR A 608 -2.09 -3.66 -27.18
CA THR A 608 -2.39 -5.06 -27.53
C THR A 608 -3.75 -5.21 -28.21
N PRO A 609 -3.85 -5.82 -29.40
CA PRO A 609 -5.08 -6.45 -29.84
C PRO A 609 -5.27 -7.73 -29.02
N SER A 610 -5.65 -7.59 -27.75
CA SER A 610 -5.78 -8.69 -26.80
C SER A 610 -7.20 -9.27 -26.82
N SER A 611 -7.29 -10.57 -27.11
CA SER A 611 -8.50 -11.40 -27.10
C SER A 611 -9.14 -11.62 -25.71
N SER A 612 -8.70 -10.90 -24.68
CA SER A 612 -9.32 -10.93 -23.35
C SER A 612 -9.49 -9.52 -22.79
N THR A 613 -10.73 -9.17 -22.45
CA THR A 613 -11.08 -7.91 -21.77
C THR A 613 -10.24 -7.73 -20.50
N PRO A 614 -9.55 -6.59 -20.30
CA PRO A 614 -8.74 -6.30 -19.10
C PRO A 614 -9.50 -6.45 -17.77
N ALA A 615 -10.83 -6.37 -17.86
CA ALA A 615 -11.79 -6.18 -16.78
C ALA A 615 -12.05 -7.38 -15.85
N GLN A 616 -11.60 -8.60 -16.17
CA GLN A 616 -12.06 -9.82 -15.46
C GLN A 616 -11.00 -10.52 -14.61
N ARG A 617 -9.75 -10.04 -14.56
CA ARG A 617 -8.70 -10.74 -13.81
C ARG A 617 -8.68 -10.29 -12.35
N SER A 618 -9.27 -11.11 -11.47
CA SER A 618 -9.07 -10.97 -10.03
C SER A 618 -7.59 -11.17 -9.67
N PHE A 619 -7.17 -10.73 -8.47
CA PHE A 619 -5.80 -10.93 -7.96
C PHE A 619 -5.32 -12.38 -8.02
N GLN A 620 -6.28 -13.32 -7.99
CA GLN A 620 -6.06 -14.76 -7.98
C GLN A 620 -6.01 -15.39 -9.39
N MET A 621 -6.32 -14.62 -10.44
CA MET A 621 -6.35 -15.06 -11.83
C MET A 621 -5.13 -14.64 -12.65
N ASN A 622 -4.16 -13.96 -12.02
CA ASN A 622 -2.94 -13.54 -12.70
C ASN A 622 -1.85 -14.59 -12.58
N ASP A 623 -1.26 -14.98 -13.70
CA ASP A 623 -0.20 -15.99 -13.74
C ASP A 623 1.20 -15.38 -13.66
N SER A 624 1.33 -14.04 -13.74
CA SER A 624 2.60 -13.35 -13.58
C SER A 624 2.93 -13.09 -12.11
N ALA A 625 4.20 -13.30 -11.74
CA ALA A 625 4.70 -12.92 -10.42
C ALA A 625 4.77 -11.39 -10.30
N PHE A 626 4.50 -10.88 -9.10
CA PHE A 626 4.65 -9.46 -8.76
C PHE A 626 5.13 -9.31 -7.31
N PRO A 627 5.86 -8.23 -6.98
CA PRO A 627 6.37 -8.04 -5.63
C PRO A 627 5.27 -7.59 -4.67
N TYR A 628 5.36 -8.07 -3.43
CA TYR A 628 4.52 -7.64 -2.31
C TYR A 628 5.32 -7.53 -1.02
N TRP A 629 4.81 -6.76 -0.07
CA TRP A 629 5.43 -6.52 1.23
C TRP A 629 4.69 -7.29 2.31
N SER A 630 5.48 -7.95 3.15
CA SER A 630 5.01 -8.75 4.28
C SER A 630 5.71 -8.30 5.56
N SER A 631 4.94 -8.11 6.63
CA SER A 631 5.50 -7.83 7.96
C SER A 631 4.82 -8.65 9.05
N ARG A 632 5.60 -9.54 9.69
CA ARG A 632 5.11 -10.31 10.84
C ARG A 632 4.77 -9.41 12.03
N ALA A 633 5.50 -8.31 12.20
CA ALA A 633 5.25 -7.32 13.25
C ALA A 633 3.89 -6.65 13.06
N LEU A 634 3.52 -6.31 11.82
CA LEU A 634 2.20 -5.78 11.50
C LEU A 634 1.08 -6.77 11.84
N THR A 635 1.20 -8.02 11.41
CA THR A 635 0.22 -9.06 11.78
C THR A 635 0.07 -9.19 13.29
N ALA A 636 1.18 -9.19 14.03
CA ALA A 636 1.16 -9.26 15.49
C ALA A 636 0.47 -8.03 16.12
N ALA A 637 0.78 -6.82 15.65
CA ALA A 637 0.18 -5.58 16.13
C ALA A 637 -1.34 -5.54 15.90
N ILE A 638 -1.82 -6.05 14.75
CA ILE A 638 -3.25 -6.19 14.47
C ILE A 638 -3.91 -7.15 15.48
N VAL A 639 -3.28 -8.30 15.73
CA VAL A 639 -3.81 -9.28 16.69
C VAL A 639 -3.87 -8.69 18.10
N ILE A 640 -2.82 -7.99 18.54
CA ILE A 640 -2.80 -7.28 19.83
C ILE A 640 -3.95 -6.28 19.90
N ASN A 641 -4.07 -5.38 18.92
CA ASN A 641 -5.14 -4.37 18.87
C ASN A 641 -6.54 -4.99 18.96
N VAL A 642 -6.79 -6.05 18.20
CA VAL A 642 -8.07 -6.76 18.22
C VAL A 642 -8.34 -7.38 19.58
N LEU A 643 -7.37 -8.11 20.15
CA LEU A 643 -7.57 -8.80 21.41
C LEU A 643 -7.78 -7.80 22.56
N THR A 644 -7.06 -6.68 22.57
CA THR A 644 -7.29 -5.61 23.56
C THR A 644 -8.69 -5.02 23.42
N LYS A 645 -9.14 -4.70 22.20
CA LYS A 645 -10.50 -4.20 21.96
C LYS A 645 -11.57 -5.21 22.37
N VAL A 646 -11.37 -6.50 22.11
CA VAL A 646 -12.31 -7.55 22.52
C VAL A 646 -12.35 -7.72 24.03
N SER A 647 -11.21 -7.60 24.73
CA SER A 647 -11.18 -7.64 26.20
C SER A 647 -11.90 -6.43 26.81
N ALA A 648 -11.78 -5.25 26.19
CA ALA A 648 -12.49 -4.04 26.61
C ALA A 648 -13.99 -4.05 26.26
N LEU A 649 -14.46 -5.03 25.49
CA LEU A 649 -15.84 -5.13 25.05
C LEU A 649 -16.71 -5.72 26.17
N SER A 650 -17.46 -4.84 26.84
CA SER A 650 -18.39 -5.23 27.88
C SER A 650 -19.55 -6.07 27.33
N SER A 651 -19.98 -7.04 28.14
CA SER A 651 -21.04 -8.02 27.83
C SER A 651 -22.38 -7.37 27.49
#